data_AF-A0A9D7A0I2-F1
#
_entry.id   AF-A0A9D7A0I2-F1
#
_cell.length_a   1.000
_cell.length_b   1.000
_cell.length_c   1.000
_cell.angle_alpha   90.00
_cell.angle_beta   90.00
_cell.angle_gamma   90.00
#
_symmetry.space_group_name_H-M   'P 1'
#
loop_
_entity.id
_entity.type
_entity.pdbx_description
1 polymer ?
#
loop_
_entity_poly.entity_id
_entity_poly.type
_entity_poly.pdbx_seq_one_letter_code
_entity_poly.pdbx_strand_id
1 'polypeptide(L)'
;MSTGTAGFAAYRTASTANPAVLFANYTQRPRQGSDALWLALRVTVLALALGEIALLFLKPALGLALFWTVAVPCLPGLWAVAPGLWRQVCPMAFVNQLPRQLGVEVKRALPASARYWSYLVAVALLVAMVALRRPLLNGAGWATGAMCAAALVLALAGGLVFKGRSGWCGTFCPLAPVQRSHGQAPVFVVRNGYCPTCVGCQKNCIDFNPRAAIHGDLADNDARHATQRLWFMAMLPGLIVGYYVLGGVLQQGGLGPYLLALAAGMCVAAGLFLGLRALFATSTYRMASVFGAAALLLYYVWAGPVLVGGVAAAAALPPAPEWLVVASRLIGLPIVWAVWRASLAGERAYQALERGDAVRIDDSRLKAGGSAGAATRSGAVEILERRSGKRFTAANDKTLLESMEAAGVPIEFGCRSGLCGADPVGIVEGHENLDEPGADEAATLKRLGLSGRARLACCARMNGTTRGPLTIDCDARSVPPRAGAEPAVPKVDRALEAGIRRVVIIGNGVAGMTVAEALRDASPSIAIDVVSAEPHHFYNRMALGRVVYNRQAMQGMVLLPDSWYAEHRINVWLNTVAVAIRRDERTVQLGTGESLPYDRLVLATGARAAAPSPHYKECSNAFVLRSAAHAQSIRAAVQEARSRRAVVVGGGVLGVEAAEALHHLGLEVTLVHRGPRLMDRQLDAEGAQRLASFLENSGINVLTEARLAHFEIEGGRIKAMQLEDSRRIEGEIFVACAGVEPDISLAREAGLAVGRGVKVDARMATDDPAIFAVGDVAEPPTRGPAGLWPVAVQHGRIAAEAVLDATAAPASAPAAAATAVAAESARVVLQLKSEGIDLRSFGELEPVPEGAEVLTADASAVEWWRLVLQEGRVLAAVYVGPPGTAQALTRVLQGGADLAPCVAALRQRQLDLSAAG
;
A
#
# COMPACT_ATOMS: atom_id res chain seq x y z
N MET A 1 -9.66 -40.88 -4.77
CA MET A 1 -9.61 -40.57 -6.23
C MET A 1 -10.99 -40.23 -6.84
N SER A 2 -12.03 -39.87 -6.07
CA SER A 2 -13.40 -39.63 -6.63
C SER A 2 -14.03 -38.25 -6.35
N THR A 3 -13.35 -37.28 -5.73
CA THR A 3 -13.93 -35.94 -5.45
C THR A 3 -13.53 -34.84 -6.45
N GLY A 4 -12.62 -35.13 -7.39
CA GLY A 4 -12.04 -34.11 -8.29
C GLY A 4 -12.86 -33.80 -9.56
N THR A 5 -13.75 -34.70 -9.99
CA THR A 5 -14.47 -34.59 -11.26
C THR A 5 -15.76 -33.76 -11.15
N ALA A 6 -16.47 -33.84 -10.01
CA ALA A 6 -17.71 -33.09 -9.78
C ALA A 6 -17.50 -31.56 -9.69
N GLY A 7 -16.41 -31.10 -9.05
CA GLY A 7 -16.04 -29.69 -8.99
C GLY A 7 -15.58 -29.11 -10.34
N PHE A 8 -15.05 -29.95 -11.24
CA PHE A 8 -14.59 -29.54 -12.57
C PHE A 8 -15.75 -29.27 -13.54
N ALA A 9 -16.87 -30.00 -13.38
CA ALA A 9 -18.08 -29.80 -14.18
C ALA A 9 -18.87 -28.56 -13.71
N ALA A 10 -19.02 -28.35 -12.40
CA ALA A 10 -19.71 -27.20 -11.82
C ALA A 10 -19.03 -25.85 -12.13
N TYR A 11 -17.70 -25.81 -12.26
CA TYR A 11 -16.96 -24.60 -12.64
C TYR A 11 -17.09 -24.27 -14.14
N ARG A 12 -17.39 -25.27 -14.99
CA ARG A 12 -17.65 -25.07 -16.43
C ARG A 12 -19.05 -24.54 -16.71
N THR A 13 -20.03 -24.86 -15.85
CA THR A 13 -21.44 -24.51 -16.03
C THR A 13 -21.89 -23.29 -15.22
N ALA A 14 -21.07 -22.81 -14.26
CA ALA A 14 -21.29 -21.54 -13.57
C ALA A 14 -21.14 -20.35 -14.56
N SER A 15 -22.25 -20.05 -15.21
CA SER A 15 -22.64 -18.86 -15.97
C SER A 15 -21.56 -17.78 -16.15
N THR A 16 -21.33 -17.43 -17.42
CA THR A 16 -20.64 -16.21 -17.88
C THR A 16 -21.17 -14.90 -17.26
N ALA A 17 -22.21 -14.95 -16.42
CA ALA A 17 -22.81 -13.82 -15.72
C ALA A 17 -22.29 -13.59 -14.28
N ASN A 18 -21.56 -14.53 -13.63
CA ASN A 18 -21.06 -14.30 -12.26
C ASN A 18 -19.62 -13.76 -12.27
N PRO A 19 -19.40 -12.47 -11.91
CA PRO A 19 -18.08 -11.85 -11.97
C PRO A 19 -17.05 -12.48 -11.01
N ALA A 20 -17.50 -13.01 -9.87
CA ALA A 20 -16.64 -13.64 -8.86
C ALA A 20 -15.99 -14.95 -9.38
N VAL A 21 -16.68 -15.65 -10.29
CA VAL A 21 -16.17 -16.86 -10.96
C VAL A 21 -15.32 -16.47 -12.18
N LEU A 22 -15.73 -15.42 -12.90
CA LEU A 22 -15.06 -14.94 -14.10
C LEU A 22 -13.66 -14.38 -13.80
N PHE A 23 -13.51 -13.66 -12.68
CA PHE A 23 -12.25 -13.06 -12.23
C PHE A 23 -11.67 -13.74 -10.98
N ALA A 24 -12.02 -15.00 -10.70
CA ALA A 24 -11.47 -15.73 -9.57
C ALA A 24 -9.93 -15.70 -9.61
N ASN A 25 -9.28 -15.33 -8.51
CA ASN A 25 -7.82 -15.36 -8.40
C ASN A 25 -7.31 -16.81 -8.30
N TYR A 26 -6.00 -17.00 -8.38
CA TYR A 26 -5.42 -18.35 -8.41
C TYR A 26 -5.65 -19.17 -7.12
N THR A 27 -5.87 -18.55 -5.95
CA THR A 27 -6.16 -19.27 -4.69
C THR A 27 -7.60 -19.74 -4.63
N GLN A 28 -8.53 -19.02 -5.26
CA GLN A 28 -9.96 -19.35 -5.34
C GLN A 28 -10.25 -20.50 -6.32
N ARG A 29 -9.25 -21.02 -7.04
CA ARG A 29 -9.42 -22.07 -8.05
C ARG A 29 -9.03 -23.45 -7.52
N PRO A 30 -9.80 -24.50 -7.87
CA PRO A 30 -9.43 -25.86 -7.51
C PRO A 30 -8.12 -26.25 -8.20
N ARG A 31 -7.29 -27.03 -7.49
CA ARG A 31 -6.13 -27.69 -8.09
C ARG A 31 -6.63 -28.70 -9.12
N GLN A 32 -6.02 -28.69 -10.31
CA GLN A 32 -6.37 -29.59 -11.41
C GLN A 32 -5.23 -30.59 -11.54
N GLY A 33 -5.44 -31.88 -11.24
CA GLY A 33 -4.37 -32.89 -11.26
C GLY A 33 -3.49 -32.91 -10.00
N SER A 34 -2.72 -33.99 -9.83
CA SER A 34 -1.78 -34.17 -8.70
C SER A 34 -0.45 -33.46 -8.96
N ASP A 35 0.27 -33.12 -7.88
CA ASP A 35 1.61 -32.51 -8.00
C ASP A 35 2.60 -33.45 -8.71
N ALA A 36 2.45 -34.77 -8.54
CA ALA A 36 3.22 -35.79 -9.24
C ALA A 36 2.96 -35.78 -10.77
N LEU A 37 1.69 -35.65 -11.19
CA LEU A 37 1.35 -35.54 -12.61
C LEU A 37 1.97 -34.29 -13.23
N TRP A 38 1.87 -33.13 -12.55
CA TRP A 38 2.47 -31.90 -13.07
C TRP A 38 3.99 -31.94 -13.10
N LEU A 39 4.62 -32.57 -12.09
CA LEU A 39 6.06 -32.75 -12.09
C LEU A 39 6.50 -33.65 -13.24
N ALA A 40 5.82 -34.79 -13.45
CA ALA A 40 6.09 -35.67 -14.59
C ALA A 40 5.95 -34.92 -15.92
N LEU A 41 4.87 -34.16 -16.12
CA LEU A 41 4.68 -33.35 -17.32
C LEU A 41 5.79 -32.30 -17.50
N ARG A 42 6.21 -31.61 -16.44
CA ARG A 42 7.29 -30.60 -16.50
C ARG A 42 8.64 -31.23 -16.86
N VAL A 43 8.95 -32.36 -16.25
CA VAL A 43 10.18 -33.11 -16.55
C VAL A 43 10.16 -33.60 -17.99
N THR A 44 9.04 -34.15 -18.46
CA THR A 44 8.88 -34.59 -19.86
C THR A 44 9.04 -33.44 -20.84
N VAL A 45 8.37 -32.30 -20.62
CA VAL A 45 8.49 -31.14 -21.52
C VAL A 45 9.91 -30.55 -21.48
N LEU A 46 10.57 -30.52 -20.33
CA LEU A 46 11.98 -30.10 -20.23
C LEU A 46 12.90 -31.07 -20.99
N ALA A 47 12.70 -32.37 -20.85
CA ALA A 47 13.47 -33.38 -21.56
C ALA A 47 13.30 -33.27 -23.08
N LEU A 48 12.07 -33.03 -23.56
CA LEU A 48 11.79 -32.77 -24.97
C LEU A 48 12.48 -31.50 -25.46
N ALA A 49 12.46 -30.41 -24.68
CA ALA A 49 13.15 -29.17 -25.03
C ALA A 49 14.67 -29.35 -25.09
N LEU A 50 15.27 -30.08 -24.15
CA LEU A 50 16.69 -30.41 -24.16
C LEU A 50 17.06 -31.34 -25.33
N GLY A 51 16.20 -32.30 -25.65
CA GLY A 51 16.34 -33.17 -26.82
C GLY A 51 16.28 -32.40 -28.14
N GLU A 52 15.36 -31.45 -28.26
CA GLU A 52 15.26 -30.54 -29.41
C GLU A 52 16.52 -29.67 -29.55
N ILE A 53 17.03 -29.10 -28.45
CA ILE A 53 18.31 -28.36 -28.44
C ILE A 53 19.45 -29.27 -28.90
N ALA A 54 19.54 -30.50 -28.38
CA ALA A 54 20.56 -31.46 -28.80
C ALA A 54 20.45 -31.79 -30.30
N LEU A 55 19.24 -31.99 -30.82
CA LEU A 55 19.00 -32.20 -32.25
C LEU A 55 19.44 -31.00 -33.09
N LEU A 56 19.23 -29.76 -32.62
CA LEU A 56 19.67 -28.55 -33.32
C LEU A 56 21.20 -28.48 -33.49
N PHE A 57 21.96 -29.07 -32.57
CA PHE A 57 23.43 -29.19 -32.69
C PHE A 57 23.87 -30.44 -33.46
N LEU A 58 23.28 -31.61 -33.18
CA LEU A 58 23.74 -32.91 -33.68
C LEU A 58 23.14 -33.29 -35.03
N LYS A 59 21.88 -32.91 -35.28
CA LYS A 59 21.14 -33.17 -36.52
C LYS A 59 20.36 -31.90 -36.95
N PRO A 60 21.05 -30.83 -37.38
CA PRO A 60 20.47 -29.50 -37.59
C PRO A 60 19.21 -29.49 -38.47
N ALA A 61 19.19 -30.27 -39.56
CA ALA A 61 18.03 -30.33 -40.46
C ALA A 61 16.76 -30.85 -39.75
N LEU A 62 16.88 -31.91 -38.96
CA LEU A 62 15.76 -32.46 -38.20
C LEU A 62 15.35 -31.53 -37.05
N GLY A 63 16.32 -30.99 -36.31
CA GLY A 63 16.05 -30.05 -35.22
C GLY A 63 15.35 -28.78 -35.70
N LEU A 64 15.82 -28.18 -36.80
CA LEU A 64 15.19 -27.00 -37.41
C LEU A 64 13.79 -27.31 -37.93
N ALA A 65 13.60 -28.47 -38.56
CA ALA A 65 12.29 -28.91 -39.02
C ALA A 65 11.31 -29.01 -37.84
N LEU A 66 11.66 -29.74 -36.78
CA LEU A 66 10.79 -29.89 -35.60
C LEU A 66 10.48 -28.54 -34.93
N PHE A 67 11.49 -27.69 -34.74
CA PHE A 67 11.33 -26.40 -34.07
C PHE A 67 10.41 -25.45 -34.84
N TRP A 68 10.65 -25.29 -36.14
CA TRP A 68 9.92 -24.32 -36.96
C TRP A 68 8.57 -24.82 -37.46
N THR A 69 8.36 -26.13 -37.57
CA THR A 69 7.10 -26.71 -38.09
C THR A 69 6.15 -27.21 -37.00
N VAL A 70 6.66 -27.57 -35.81
CA VAL A 70 5.85 -28.11 -34.71
C VAL A 70 5.88 -27.18 -33.50
N ALA A 71 7.05 -26.89 -32.93
CA ALA A 71 7.14 -26.17 -31.66
C ALA A 71 6.62 -24.73 -31.77
N VAL A 72 7.14 -23.92 -32.70
CA VAL A 72 6.76 -22.50 -32.85
C VAL A 72 5.28 -22.33 -33.26
N PRO A 73 4.74 -23.05 -34.26
CA PRO A 73 3.36 -22.89 -34.70
C PRO A 73 2.27 -23.23 -33.67
N CYS A 74 2.56 -24.12 -32.72
CA CYS A 74 1.58 -24.55 -31.70
C CYS A 74 1.37 -23.50 -30.59
N LEU A 75 2.37 -22.66 -30.30
CA LEU A 75 2.39 -21.84 -29.09
C LEU A 75 1.33 -20.73 -29.04
N PRO A 76 1.12 -19.91 -30.10
CA PRO A 76 0.15 -18.81 -30.03
C PRO A 76 -1.30 -19.27 -29.78
N GLY A 77 -1.70 -20.38 -30.40
CA GLY A 77 -3.02 -21.01 -30.19
C GLY A 77 -3.15 -21.57 -28.77
N LEU A 78 -2.10 -22.23 -28.25
CA LEU A 78 -2.08 -22.69 -26.86
C LEU A 78 -2.18 -21.52 -25.86
N TRP A 79 -1.54 -20.38 -26.14
CA TRP A 79 -1.64 -19.18 -25.29
C TRP A 79 -3.00 -18.49 -25.35
N ALA A 80 -3.65 -18.50 -26.51
CA ALA A 80 -5.00 -17.97 -26.67
C ALA A 80 -6.04 -18.84 -25.95
N VAL A 81 -5.91 -20.17 -26.06
CA VAL A 81 -6.89 -21.12 -25.56
C VAL A 81 -6.69 -21.45 -24.08
N ALA A 82 -5.46 -21.81 -23.67
CA ALA A 82 -5.15 -22.31 -22.34
C ALA A 82 -3.75 -21.84 -21.86
N PRO A 83 -3.52 -20.53 -21.69
CA PRO A 83 -2.21 -20.01 -21.30
C PRO A 83 -1.73 -20.55 -19.95
N GLY A 84 -2.65 -20.84 -19.03
CA GLY A 84 -2.33 -21.45 -17.73
C GLY A 84 -1.72 -22.85 -17.85
N LEU A 85 -2.12 -23.64 -18.87
CA LEU A 85 -1.55 -24.96 -19.14
C LEU A 85 -0.09 -24.83 -19.60
N TRP A 86 0.19 -23.93 -20.55
CA TRP A 86 1.56 -23.63 -20.95
C TRP A 86 2.42 -23.14 -19.78
N ARG A 87 1.89 -22.24 -18.94
CA ARG A 87 2.60 -21.72 -17.76
C ARG A 87 2.94 -22.79 -16.73
N GLN A 88 2.22 -23.91 -16.72
CA GLN A 88 2.48 -25.06 -15.86
C GLN A 88 3.63 -25.93 -16.36
N VAL A 89 3.76 -26.10 -17.68
CA VAL A 89 4.72 -27.04 -18.29
C VAL A 89 5.90 -26.36 -19.00
N CYS A 90 5.89 -25.04 -19.11
CA CYS A 90 6.94 -24.27 -19.79
C CYS A 90 8.33 -24.61 -19.22
N PRO A 91 9.30 -25.04 -20.06
CA PRO A 91 10.60 -25.50 -19.58
C PRO A 91 11.40 -24.36 -18.93
N MET A 92 11.32 -23.14 -19.48
CA MET A 92 11.94 -21.95 -18.87
C MET A 92 11.32 -21.61 -17.50
N ALA A 93 10.01 -21.79 -17.34
CA ALA A 93 9.35 -21.56 -16.06
C ALA A 93 9.72 -22.61 -15.02
N PHE A 94 9.86 -23.87 -15.45
CA PHE A 94 10.31 -24.93 -14.57
C PHE A 94 11.74 -24.69 -14.09
N VAL A 95 12.67 -24.44 -15.02
CA VAL A 95 14.08 -24.18 -14.72
C VAL A 95 14.25 -22.92 -13.86
N ASN A 96 13.47 -21.85 -14.11
CA ASN A 96 13.48 -20.65 -13.27
C ASN A 96 13.00 -20.91 -11.83
N GLN A 97 12.09 -21.87 -11.61
CA GLN A 97 11.57 -22.19 -10.28
C GLN A 97 12.35 -23.31 -9.57
N LEU A 98 13.26 -23.98 -10.27
CA LEU A 98 14.06 -25.07 -9.73
C LEU A 98 14.93 -24.63 -8.53
N PRO A 99 15.66 -23.48 -8.58
CA PRO A 99 16.43 -22.99 -7.42
C PRO A 99 15.61 -22.86 -6.13
N ARG A 100 14.35 -22.44 -6.27
CA ARG A 100 13.41 -22.33 -5.16
C ARG A 100 13.03 -23.68 -4.57
N GLN A 101 12.75 -24.65 -5.43
CA GLN A 101 12.41 -26.02 -5.02
C GLN A 101 13.60 -26.71 -4.33
N LEU A 102 14.82 -26.37 -4.75
CA LEU A 102 16.06 -26.87 -4.17
C LEU A 102 16.57 -26.04 -2.97
N GLY A 103 15.94 -24.90 -2.66
CA GLY A 103 16.32 -24.04 -1.53
C GLY A 103 17.61 -23.24 -1.72
N VAL A 104 18.09 -23.04 -2.95
CA VAL A 104 19.40 -22.41 -3.27
C VAL A 104 19.27 -20.96 -3.78
N GLU A 105 18.12 -20.32 -3.62
CA GLU A 105 17.84 -18.96 -4.11
C GLU A 105 18.34 -17.85 -3.17
N VAL A 106 18.87 -16.76 -3.73
CA VAL A 106 19.35 -15.54 -3.03
C VAL A 106 18.18 -14.60 -2.64
N LYS A 107 16.99 -14.79 -3.22
CA LYS A 107 15.73 -14.06 -2.93
C LYS A 107 15.80 -12.53 -3.07
N ARG A 108 16.65 -11.99 -3.95
CA ARG A 108 16.72 -10.53 -4.17
C ARG A 108 15.43 -10.01 -4.83
N ALA A 109 14.98 -8.83 -4.42
CA ALA A 109 13.92 -8.14 -5.16
C ALA A 109 14.49 -7.56 -6.46
N LEU A 110 13.70 -7.58 -7.53
CA LEU A 110 14.09 -6.91 -8.77
C LEU A 110 14.05 -5.38 -8.53
N PRO A 111 15.14 -4.63 -8.81
CA PRO A 111 15.19 -3.18 -8.62
C PRO A 111 14.01 -2.47 -9.31
N ALA A 112 13.58 -1.31 -8.77
CA ALA A 112 12.46 -0.55 -9.34
C ALA A 112 12.70 -0.17 -10.81
N SER A 113 13.91 0.26 -11.16
CA SER A 113 14.33 0.56 -12.53
C SER A 113 14.27 -0.66 -13.45
N ALA A 114 14.77 -1.81 -13.00
CA ALA A 114 14.72 -3.05 -13.78
C ALA A 114 13.28 -3.56 -13.97
N ARG A 115 12.41 -3.43 -12.96
CA ARG A 115 10.97 -3.73 -13.09
C ARG A 115 10.32 -2.87 -14.18
N TYR A 116 10.66 -1.57 -14.21
CA TYR A 116 10.15 -0.63 -15.19
C TYR A 116 10.56 -0.96 -16.63
N TRP A 117 11.83 -1.30 -16.88
CA TRP A 117 12.33 -1.57 -18.24
C TRP A 117 12.13 -3.00 -18.72
N SER A 118 11.86 -3.95 -17.82
CA SER A 118 11.81 -5.38 -18.12
C SER A 118 10.90 -5.76 -19.30
N TYR A 119 9.72 -5.12 -19.42
CA TYR A 119 8.80 -5.39 -20.52
C TYR A 119 9.33 -4.93 -21.88
N LEU A 120 9.96 -3.75 -21.93
CA LEU A 120 10.61 -3.25 -23.16
C LEU A 120 11.81 -4.11 -23.53
N VAL A 121 12.59 -4.59 -22.56
CA VAL A 121 13.67 -5.55 -22.80
C VAL A 121 13.11 -6.84 -23.43
N ALA A 122 12.02 -7.38 -22.90
CA ALA A 122 11.37 -8.57 -23.49
C ALA A 122 10.88 -8.33 -24.93
N VAL A 123 10.29 -7.16 -25.19
CA VAL A 123 9.87 -6.75 -26.54
C VAL A 123 11.07 -6.63 -27.49
N ALA A 124 12.15 -5.97 -27.07
CA ALA A 124 13.35 -5.81 -27.87
C ALA A 124 14.00 -7.16 -28.20
N LEU A 125 14.11 -8.06 -27.22
CA LEU A 125 14.61 -9.42 -27.42
C LEU A 125 13.75 -10.20 -28.44
N LEU A 126 12.43 -10.10 -28.34
CA LEU A 126 11.53 -10.74 -29.30
C LEU A 126 11.71 -10.19 -30.72
N VAL A 127 11.74 -8.87 -30.87
CA VAL A 127 11.92 -8.23 -32.18
C VAL A 127 13.27 -8.61 -32.78
N ALA A 128 14.33 -8.66 -31.97
CA ALA A 128 15.64 -9.13 -32.41
C ALA A 128 15.62 -10.59 -32.86
N MET A 129 14.94 -11.49 -32.13
CA MET A 129 14.77 -12.89 -32.53
C MET A 129 14.00 -13.02 -33.86
N VAL A 130 12.95 -12.24 -34.05
CA VAL A 130 12.17 -12.23 -35.31
C VAL A 130 13.01 -11.70 -36.47
N ALA A 131 13.77 -10.63 -36.25
CA ALA A 131 14.67 -10.05 -37.25
C ALA A 131 15.81 -11.01 -37.65
N LEU A 132 16.37 -11.75 -36.68
CA LEU A 132 17.44 -12.72 -36.95
C LEU A 132 16.93 -14.04 -37.53
N ARG A 133 15.61 -14.26 -37.56
CA ARG A 133 15.02 -15.54 -37.99
C ARG A 133 15.49 -15.98 -39.37
N ARG A 134 15.21 -15.19 -40.41
CA ARG A 134 15.56 -15.56 -41.79
C ARG A 134 17.05 -15.49 -42.09
N PRO A 135 17.80 -14.45 -41.70
CA PRO A 135 19.22 -14.35 -42.04
C PRO A 135 20.10 -15.37 -41.28
N LEU A 136 19.65 -15.88 -40.13
CA LEU A 136 20.47 -16.76 -39.29
C LEU A 136 19.72 -18.00 -38.78
N LEU A 137 18.65 -17.81 -37.99
CA LEU A 137 18.08 -18.90 -37.17
C LEU A 137 17.40 -20.02 -38.00
N ASN A 138 16.83 -19.70 -39.16
CA ASN A 138 16.21 -20.71 -40.03
C ASN A 138 17.24 -21.63 -40.70
N GLY A 139 18.46 -21.14 -40.95
CA GLY A 139 19.50 -21.87 -41.69
C GLY A 139 20.56 -22.51 -40.81
N ALA A 140 20.80 -21.95 -39.62
CA ALA A 140 21.85 -22.40 -38.70
C ALA A 140 21.24 -23.07 -37.47
N GLY A 141 21.23 -24.41 -37.44
CA GLY A 141 20.73 -25.18 -36.30
C GLY A 141 21.45 -24.84 -35.00
N TRP A 142 22.78 -24.69 -35.04
CA TRP A 142 23.57 -24.28 -33.88
C TRP A 142 23.15 -22.92 -33.32
N ALA A 143 22.76 -21.96 -34.16
CA ALA A 143 22.36 -20.62 -33.73
C ALA A 143 21.00 -20.67 -33.01
N THR A 144 20.04 -21.43 -33.55
CA THR A 144 18.74 -21.67 -32.91
C THR A 144 18.92 -22.46 -31.60
N GLY A 145 19.78 -23.48 -31.60
CA GLY A 145 20.11 -24.26 -30.40
C GLY A 145 20.74 -23.40 -29.31
N ALA A 146 21.71 -22.55 -29.66
CA ALA A 146 22.35 -21.61 -28.72
C ALA A 146 21.36 -20.59 -28.14
N MET A 147 20.47 -20.05 -28.96
CA MET A 147 19.40 -19.15 -28.52
C MET A 147 18.48 -19.83 -27.49
N CYS A 148 18.02 -21.05 -27.76
CA CYS A 148 17.18 -21.82 -26.86
C CYS A 148 17.91 -22.19 -25.55
N ALA A 149 19.17 -22.61 -25.64
CA ALA A 149 20.00 -22.92 -24.47
C ALA A 149 20.23 -21.67 -23.60
N ALA A 150 20.56 -20.53 -24.21
CA ALA A 150 20.74 -19.26 -23.50
C ALA A 150 19.47 -18.84 -22.75
N ALA A 151 18.28 -19.04 -23.34
CA ALA A 151 17.02 -18.75 -22.67
C ALA A 151 16.80 -19.62 -21.41
N LEU A 152 17.19 -20.90 -21.44
CA LEU A 152 17.12 -21.78 -20.25
C LEU A 152 18.15 -21.37 -19.18
N VAL A 153 19.38 -21.05 -19.58
CA VAL A 153 20.44 -20.60 -18.66
C VAL A 153 20.06 -19.29 -17.98
N LEU A 154 19.57 -18.30 -18.73
CA LEU A 154 19.12 -17.03 -18.17
C LEU A 154 17.89 -17.20 -17.28
N ALA A 155 16.97 -18.12 -17.63
CA ALA A 155 15.85 -18.47 -16.77
C ALA A 155 16.32 -19.04 -15.42
N LEU A 156 17.31 -19.94 -15.43
CA LEU A 156 17.93 -20.51 -14.23
C LEU A 156 18.60 -19.42 -13.39
N ALA A 157 19.45 -18.60 -14.02
CA ALA A 157 20.16 -17.50 -13.36
C ALA A 157 19.19 -16.51 -12.71
N GLY A 158 18.11 -16.15 -13.40
CA GLY A 158 17.06 -15.31 -12.85
C GLY A 158 16.36 -15.93 -11.64
N GLY A 159 16.22 -17.26 -11.63
CA GLY A 159 15.65 -18.02 -10.51
C GLY A 159 16.57 -18.13 -9.29
N LEU A 160 17.88 -18.19 -9.52
CA LEU A 160 18.90 -18.18 -8.47
C LEU A 160 18.95 -16.82 -7.76
N VAL A 161 18.86 -15.73 -8.53
CA VAL A 161 19.08 -14.38 -7.99
C VAL A 161 17.80 -13.76 -7.44
N PHE A 162 16.69 -13.83 -8.18
CA PHE A 162 15.51 -12.99 -7.91
C PHE A 162 14.34 -13.75 -7.28
N LYS A 163 13.59 -13.07 -6.42
CA LYS A 163 12.44 -13.63 -5.69
C LYS A 163 11.29 -14.02 -6.63
N GLY A 164 10.77 -15.23 -6.45
CA GLY A 164 9.56 -15.70 -7.13
C GLY A 164 9.76 -15.82 -8.64
N ARG A 165 8.82 -15.29 -9.43
CA ARG A 165 8.91 -15.32 -10.91
C ARG A 165 9.47 -14.04 -11.53
N SER A 166 9.95 -13.11 -10.71
CA SER A 166 10.48 -11.81 -11.18
C SER A 166 11.78 -11.93 -11.97
N GLY A 167 12.48 -13.07 -11.88
CA GLY A 167 13.74 -13.29 -12.57
C GLY A 167 13.63 -13.62 -14.07
N TRP A 168 12.47 -14.04 -14.58
CA TRP A 168 12.35 -14.43 -15.99
C TRP A 168 10.93 -14.37 -16.57
N CYS A 169 10.06 -15.28 -16.14
CA CYS A 169 8.83 -15.64 -16.86
C CYS A 169 7.77 -14.53 -16.94
N GLY A 170 7.85 -13.51 -16.09
CA GLY A 170 6.98 -12.33 -16.13
C GLY A 170 7.68 -11.06 -16.59
N THR A 171 9.00 -11.07 -16.71
CA THR A 171 9.84 -9.89 -16.85
C THR A 171 10.59 -9.93 -18.17
N PHE A 172 11.73 -10.62 -18.22
CA PHE A 172 12.66 -10.60 -19.35
C PHE A 172 12.35 -11.61 -20.46
N CYS A 173 11.44 -12.56 -20.23
CA CYS A 173 11.10 -13.59 -21.21
C CYS A 173 10.55 -12.97 -22.52
N PRO A 174 11.19 -13.20 -23.69
CA PRO A 174 10.78 -12.60 -24.96
C PRO A 174 9.41 -13.07 -25.44
N LEU A 175 8.90 -14.20 -24.92
CA LEU A 175 7.57 -14.71 -25.25
C LEU A 175 6.46 -14.07 -24.39
N ALA A 176 6.82 -13.40 -23.28
CA ALA A 176 5.83 -12.82 -22.37
C ALA A 176 4.96 -11.73 -23.02
N PRO A 177 5.48 -10.82 -23.88
CA PRO A 177 4.65 -9.87 -24.62
C PRO A 177 3.61 -10.56 -25.52
N VAL A 178 4.02 -11.55 -26.32
CA VAL A 178 3.12 -12.30 -27.21
C VAL A 178 2.07 -13.07 -26.41
N GLN A 179 2.50 -13.73 -25.32
CA GLN A 179 1.62 -14.44 -24.42
C GLN A 179 0.57 -13.51 -23.79
N ARG A 180 0.96 -12.30 -23.37
CA ARG A 180 0.01 -11.29 -22.84
C ARG A 180 -0.93 -10.76 -23.92
N SER A 181 -0.49 -10.65 -25.17
CA SER A 181 -1.33 -10.18 -26.29
C SER A 181 -2.36 -11.21 -26.75
N HIS A 182 -2.02 -12.49 -26.78
CA HIS A 182 -2.96 -13.55 -27.19
C HIS A 182 -3.78 -14.11 -26.01
N GLY A 183 -3.23 -14.08 -24.80
CA GLY A 183 -3.86 -14.62 -23.58
C GLY A 183 -4.76 -13.63 -22.84
N GLN A 184 -5.33 -12.62 -23.51
CA GLN A 184 -6.16 -11.59 -22.86
C GLN A 184 -7.47 -12.15 -22.29
N ALA A 185 -8.10 -13.05 -23.03
CA ALA A 185 -9.34 -13.70 -22.63
C ALA A 185 -9.21 -15.22 -22.82
N PRO A 186 -8.49 -15.91 -21.90
CA PRO A 186 -8.29 -17.34 -22.03
C PRO A 186 -9.62 -18.09 -21.99
N VAL A 187 -9.79 -18.98 -22.96
CA VAL A 187 -10.95 -19.87 -23.04
C VAL A 187 -10.98 -20.78 -21.81
N PHE A 188 -9.83 -21.39 -21.49
CA PHE A 188 -9.64 -22.23 -20.31
C PHE A 188 -8.68 -21.58 -19.33
N VAL A 189 -9.06 -21.60 -18.05
CA VAL A 189 -8.23 -21.06 -16.99
C VAL A 189 -7.81 -22.16 -16.03
N VAL A 190 -6.50 -22.31 -15.90
CA VAL A 190 -5.85 -23.35 -15.10
C VAL A 190 -5.17 -22.67 -13.90
N ARG A 191 -5.33 -23.21 -12.69
CA ARG A 191 -4.57 -22.73 -11.53
C ARG A 191 -3.08 -22.98 -11.77
N ASN A 192 -2.24 -21.98 -11.57
CA ASN A 192 -0.80 -22.16 -11.71
C ASN A 192 -0.24 -22.92 -10.49
N GLY A 193 0.50 -24.01 -10.73
CA GLY A 193 1.02 -24.90 -9.69
C GLY A 193 2.39 -24.52 -9.08
N TYR A 194 3.09 -23.49 -9.56
CA TYR A 194 4.39 -23.10 -8.97
C TYR A 194 4.28 -22.05 -7.85
N CYS A 195 3.15 -21.36 -7.76
CA CYS A 195 2.91 -20.35 -6.73
C CYS A 195 1.92 -20.92 -5.72
N PRO A 196 2.37 -21.61 -4.66
CA PRO A 196 1.48 -22.05 -3.59
C PRO A 196 0.94 -20.84 -2.81
N THR A 197 1.76 -19.78 -2.69
CA THR A 197 1.43 -18.50 -2.05
C THR A 197 1.88 -17.33 -2.94
N CYS A 198 1.16 -16.20 -2.87
CA CYS A 198 1.44 -15.02 -3.67
C CYS A 198 2.53 -14.22 -2.97
N VAL A 199 3.60 -13.91 -3.69
CA VAL A 199 4.73 -13.12 -3.15
C VAL A 199 4.84 -11.74 -3.78
N GLY A 200 3.82 -11.30 -4.53
CA GLY A 200 3.76 -9.95 -5.11
C GLY A 200 4.89 -9.62 -6.10
N CYS A 201 5.49 -10.63 -6.76
CA CYS A 201 6.71 -10.44 -7.55
C CYS A 201 6.52 -9.62 -8.85
N GLN A 202 5.28 -9.41 -9.30
CA GLN A 202 4.98 -8.64 -10.50
C GLN A 202 3.63 -7.90 -10.36
N LYS A 203 3.58 -6.65 -10.84
CA LYS A 203 2.34 -5.88 -11.00
C LYS A 203 1.43 -6.55 -12.04
N ASN A 204 0.13 -6.64 -11.77
CA ASN A 204 -0.87 -7.23 -12.68
C ASN A 204 -0.42 -8.60 -13.24
N CYS A 205 -0.09 -9.53 -12.34
CA CYS A 205 0.46 -10.83 -12.71
C CYS A 205 -0.59 -11.72 -13.41
N ILE A 206 -0.30 -12.15 -14.65
CA ILE A 206 -1.16 -13.04 -15.44
C ILE A 206 -1.38 -14.41 -14.76
N ASP A 207 -0.44 -14.88 -13.94
CA ASP A 207 -0.59 -16.13 -13.18
C ASP A 207 -1.52 -15.97 -11.96
N PHE A 208 -1.65 -14.74 -11.44
CA PHE A 208 -2.50 -14.43 -10.28
C PHE A 208 -3.96 -14.32 -10.69
N ASN A 209 -4.23 -13.53 -11.73
CA ASN A 209 -5.57 -13.38 -12.30
C ASN A 209 -5.49 -13.11 -13.82
N PRO A 210 -5.49 -14.15 -14.65
CA PRO A 210 -5.23 -14.01 -16.09
C PRO A 210 -6.29 -13.20 -16.83
N ARG A 211 -7.56 -13.24 -16.37
CA ARG A 211 -8.67 -12.48 -16.98
C ARG A 211 -8.71 -11.02 -16.52
N ALA A 212 -8.16 -10.69 -15.34
CA ALA A 212 -8.09 -9.31 -14.86
C ALA A 212 -6.76 -8.61 -15.20
N ALA A 213 -5.68 -9.37 -15.46
CA ALA A 213 -4.33 -8.83 -15.61
C ALA A 213 -4.22 -7.79 -16.73
N ILE A 214 -4.87 -8.02 -17.86
CA ILE A 214 -4.85 -7.09 -19.00
C ILE A 214 -5.67 -5.82 -18.73
N HIS A 215 -6.81 -5.95 -18.05
CA HIS A 215 -7.60 -4.79 -17.65
C HIS A 215 -6.82 -3.94 -16.66
N GLY A 216 -6.16 -4.55 -15.68
CA GLY A 216 -5.30 -3.85 -14.73
C GLY A 216 -4.06 -3.22 -15.39
N ASP A 217 -3.50 -3.84 -16.42
CA ASP A 217 -2.40 -3.28 -17.21
C ASP A 217 -2.80 -2.04 -18.02
N LEU A 218 -3.99 -2.05 -18.63
CA LEU A 218 -4.48 -0.96 -19.47
C LEU A 218 -5.13 0.18 -18.67
N ALA A 219 -5.64 -0.12 -17.48
CA ALA A 219 -6.20 0.84 -16.53
C ALA A 219 -5.16 1.27 -15.46
N ASP A 220 -3.87 0.99 -15.70
CA ASP A 220 -2.81 1.34 -14.77
C ASP A 220 -2.60 2.86 -14.71
N ASN A 221 -2.51 3.41 -13.49
CA ASN A 221 -2.29 4.84 -13.28
C ASN A 221 -0.92 5.32 -13.81
N ASP A 222 0.06 4.42 -13.94
CA ASP A 222 1.31 4.74 -14.62
C ASP A 222 1.11 4.63 -16.14
N ALA A 223 0.94 5.79 -16.77
CA ALA A 223 0.78 5.89 -18.22
C ALA A 223 1.88 5.16 -18.99
N ARG A 224 3.13 5.16 -18.49
CA ARG A 224 4.24 4.50 -19.18
C ARG A 224 4.06 2.98 -19.16
N HIS A 225 3.57 2.42 -18.05
CA HIS A 225 3.30 1.00 -17.89
C HIS A 225 2.20 0.50 -18.83
N ALA A 226 1.11 1.26 -18.94
CA ALA A 226 0.00 0.97 -19.84
C ALA A 226 0.41 1.15 -21.32
N THR A 227 1.09 2.25 -21.64
CA THR A 227 1.50 2.59 -23.02
C THR A 227 2.47 1.58 -23.60
N GLN A 228 3.45 1.08 -22.84
CA GLN A 228 4.40 0.06 -23.33
C GLN A 228 3.70 -1.20 -23.87
N ARG A 229 2.63 -1.65 -23.20
CA ARG A 229 1.86 -2.84 -23.59
C ARG A 229 0.96 -2.58 -24.76
N LEU A 230 0.29 -1.42 -24.75
CA LEU A 230 -0.54 -0.98 -25.85
C LEU A 230 0.27 -0.87 -27.15
N TRP A 231 1.47 -0.31 -27.05
CA TRP A 231 2.38 -0.14 -28.18
C TRP A 231 2.80 -1.48 -28.78
N PHE A 232 3.15 -2.46 -27.94
CA PHE A 232 3.45 -3.82 -28.43
C PHE A 232 2.26 -4.46 -29.16
N MET A 233 1.05 -4.34 -28.61
CA MET A 233 -0.16 -4.88 -29.22
C MET A 233 -0.49 -4.22 -30.57
N ALA A 234 -0.26 -2.91 -30.66
CA ALA A 234 -0.47 -2.15 -31.88
C ALA A 234 0.47 -2.58 -33.01
N MET A 235 1.74 -2.88 -32.71
CA MET A 235 2.72 -3.27 -33.73
C MET A 235 2.73 -4.77 -34.08
N LEU A 236 2.15 -5.62 -33.23
CA LEU A 236 2.22 -7.08 -33.37
C LEU A 236 1.71 -7.63 -34.72
N PRO A 237 0.58 -7.17 -35.30
CA PRO A 237 0.16 -7.61 -36.63
C PRO A 237 1.21 -7.34 -37.71
N GLY A 238 1.83 -6.15 -37.68
CA GLY A 238 2.89 -5.77 -38.60
C GLY A 238 4.14 -6.64 -38.46
N LEU A 239 4.52 -6.97 -37.22
CA LEU A 239 5.61 -7.91 -36.93
C LEU A 239 5.33 -9.31 -37.51
N ILE A 240 4.09 -9.81 -37.43
CA ILE A 240 3.70 -11.12 -37.95
C ILE A 240 3.66 -11.14 -39.48
N VAL A 241 3.14 -10.10 -40.12
CA VAL A 241 3.19 -9.97 -41.58
C VAL A 241 4.64 -9.94 -42.05
N GLY A 242 5.48 -9.14 -41.39
CA GLY A 242 6.92 -9.06 -41.68
C GLY A 242 7.62 -10.42 -41.52
N TYR A 243 7.27 -11.17 -40.48
CA TYR A 243 7.80 -12.52 -40.21
C TYR A 243 7.58 -13.49 -41.38
N TYR A 244 6.44 -13.43 -42.07
CA TYR A 244 6.13 -14.33 -43.18
C TYR A 244 6.50 -13.77 -44.56
N VAL A 245 6.25 -12.49 -44.83
CA VAL A 245 6.26 -11.92 -46.18
C VAL A 245 7.65 -11.42 -46.63
N LEU A 246 8.50 -10.94 -45.72
CA LEU A 246 9.74 -10.22 -46.08
C LEU A 246 10.91 -11.11 -46.55
N GLY A 247 10.63 -12.36 -46.91
CA GLY A 247 11.64 -13.30 -47.42
C GLY A 247 12.33 -12.84 -48.71
N GLY A 248 11.55 -12.38 -49.68
CA GLY A 248 12.08 -11.90 -50.96
C GLY A 248 12.89 -10.63 -50.81
N VAL A 249 12.51 -9.75 -49.88
CA VAL A 249 13.25 -8.49 -49.60
C VAL A 249 14.67 -8.79 -49.10
N LEU A 250 14.84 -9.78 -48.22
CA LEU A 250 16.16 -10.20 -47.76
C LEU A 250 17.02 -10.76 -48.91
N GLN A 251 16.41 -11.55 -49.81
CA GLN A 251 17.11 -12.16 -50.94
C GLN A 251 17.54 -11.13 -51.99
N GLN A 252 16.74 -10.10 -52.23
CA GLN A 252 16.97 -9.11 -53.29
C GLN A 252 17.72 -7.86 -52.81
N GLY A 253 17.46 -7.40 -51.58
CA GLY A 253 17.99 -6.14 -51.04
C GLY A 253 18.98 -6.30 -49.88
N GLY A 254 19.17 -7.51 -49.35
CA GLY A 254 20.05 -7.75 -48.20
C GLY A 254 19.45 -7.32 -46.85
N LEU A 255 20.29 -7.31 -45.81
CA LEU A 255 19.85 -7.17 -44.41
C LEU A 255 19.24 -5.80 -44.10
N GLY A 256 19.81 -4.71 -44.60
CA GLY A 256 19.35 -3.34 -44.32
C GLY A 256 17.89 -3.10 -44.78
N PRO A 257 17.56 -3.30 -46.06
CA PRO A 257 16.20 -3.19 -46.56
C PRO A 257 15.20 -4.13 -45.89
N TYR A 258 15.64 -5.35 -45.53
CA TYR A 258 14.81 -6.30 -44.77
C TYR A 258 14.44 -5.74 -43.38
N LEU A 259 15.41 -5.21 -42.63
CA LEU A 259 15.16 -4.64 -41.30
C LEU A 259 14.30 -3.38 -41.38
N LEU A 260 14.54 -2.52 -42.38
CA LEU A 260 13.74 -1.31 -42.61
C LEU A 260 12.29 -1.67 -42.95
N ALA A 261 12.08 -2.67 -43.83
CA ALA A 261 10.75 -3.13 -44.18
C ALA A 261 10.00 -3.77 -42.99
N LEU A 262 10.71 -4.48 -42.11
CA LEU A 262 10.15 -5.04 -40.88
C LEU A 262 9.71 -3.92 -39.92
N ALA A 263 10.57 -2.93 -39.69
CA ALA A 263 10.26 -1.76 -38.87
C ALA A 263 9.11 -0.95 -39.46
N ALA A 264 9.09 -0.73 -40.77
CA ALA A 264 8.01 -0.03 -41.46
C ALA A 264 6.68 -0.76 -41.29
N GLY A 265 6.64 -2.10 -41.44
CA GLY A 265 5.43 -2.89 -41.22
C GLY A 265 4.88 -2.75 -39.80
N MET A 266 5.76 -2.74 -38.78
CA MET A 266 5.40 -2.49 -37.39
C MET A 266 4.84 -1.08 -37.18
N CYS A 267 5.48 -0.05 -37.75
CA CYS A 267 5.03 1.34 -37.69
C CYS A 267 3.68 1.55 -38.37
N VAL A 268 3.44 0.92 -39.53
CA VAL A 268 2.16 0.98 -40.25
C VAL A 268 1.05 0.36 -39.40
N ALA A 269 1.28 -0.81 -38.79
CA ALA A 269 0.31 -1.43 -37.89
C ALA A 269 0.01 -0.55 -36.66
N ALA A 270 1.05 0.05 -36.06
CA ALA A 270 0.87 0.97 -34.94
C ALA A 270 0.14 2.26 -35.34
N GLY A 271 0.43 2.82 -36.51
CA GLY A 271 -0.28 3.97 -37.08
C GLY A 271 -1.75 3.66 -37.33
N LEU A 272 -2.05 2.48 -37.90
CA LEU A 272 -3.43 2.02 -38.08
C LEU A 272 -4.16 1.88 -36.74
N PHE A 273 -3.50 1.33 -35.72
CA PHE A 273 -4.06 1.25 -34.38
C PHE A 273 -4.46 2.62 -33.83
N LEU A 274 -3.55 3.60 -33.91
CA LEU A 274 -3.78 4.95 -33.44
C LEU A 274 -4.87 5.66 -34.26
N GLY A 275 -4.85 5.52 -35.57
CA GLY A 275 -5.86 6.08 -36.47
C GLY A 275 -7.25 5.52 -36.20
N LEU A 276 -7.39 4.20 -36.07
CA LEU A 276 -8.66 3.57 -35.72
C LEU A 276 -9.17 4.00 -34.35
N ARG A 277 -8.27 4.16 -33.37
CA ARG A 277 -8.64 4.65 -32.04
C ARG A 277 -9.08 6.13 -32.07
N ALA A 278 -8.49 6.94 -32.93
CA ALA A 278 -8.89 8.34 -33.11
C ALA A 278 -10.24 8.45 -33.83
N LEU A 279 -10.51 7.56 -34.80
CA LEU A 279 -11.74 7.56 -35.59
C LEU A 279 -12.93 6.91 -34.87
N PHE A 280 -12.70 5.86 -34.07
CA PHE A 280 -13.74 5.11 -33.38
C PHE A 280 -13.64 5.31 -31.87
N ALA A 281 -14.71 5.80 -31.24
CA ALA A 281 -14.85 5.95 -29.78
C ALA A 281 -14.97 4.59 -29.05
N THR A 282 -13.95 3.76 -29.17
CA THR A 282 -13.89 2.40 -28.63
C THR A 282 -12.93 2.33 -27.44
N SER A 283 -13.18 1.38 -26.52
CA SER A 283 -12.32 1.21 -25.36
C SER A 283 -10.93 0.71 -25.77
N THR A 284 -9.90 1.14 -25.03
CA THR A 284 -8.51 0.70 -25.23
C THR A 284 -8.39 -0.84 -25.21
N TYR A 285 -9.20 -1.49 -24.36
CA TYR A 285 -9.27 -2.95 -24.27
C TYR A 285 -9.84 -3.60 -25.54
N ARG A 286 -10.94 -3.06 -26.11
CA ARG A 286 -11.50 -3.58 -27.37
C ARG A 286 -10.48 -3.47 -28.50
N MET A 287 -9.83 -2.32 -28.61
CA MET A 287 -8.79 -2.10 -29.62
C MET A 287 -7.64 -3.10 -29.46
N ALA A 288 -7.15 -3.30 -28.23
CA ALA A 288 -6.12 -4.29 -27.92
C ALA A 288 -6.56 -5.73 -28.27
N SER A 289 -7.82 -6.09 -27.97
CA SER A 289 -8.38 -7.41 -28.31
C SER A 289 -8.54 -7.61 -29.81
N VAL A 290 -8.99 -6.60 -30.57
CA VAL A 290 -9.07 -6.65 -32.04
C VAL A 290 -7.70 -6.89 -32.65
N PHE A 291 -6.69 -6.13 -32.22
CA PHE A 291 -5.33 -6.27 -32.76
C PHE A 291 -4.67 -7.59 -32.35
N GLY A 292 -4.89 -8.06 -31.12
CA GLY A 292 -4.44 -9.38 -30.67
C GLY A 292 -5.09 -10.53 -31.45
N ALA A 293 -6.38 -10.42 -31.78
CA ALA A 293 -7.12 -11.35 -32.61
C ALA A 293 -6.66 -11.32 -34.08
N ALA A 294 -6.50 -10.12 -34.65
CA ALA A 294 -5.99 -9.94 -36.01
C ALA A 294 -4.58 -10.52 -36.16
N ALA A 295 -3.69 -10.26 -35.18
CA ALA A 295 -2.38 -10.86 -35.10
C ALA A 295 -2.44 -12.40 -35.11
N LEU A 296 -3.32 -13.00 -34.30
CA LEU A 296 -3.47 -14.45 -34.23
C LEU A 296 -4.04 -15.05 -35.53
N LEU A 297 -5.01 -14.38 -36.15
CA LEU A 297 -5.55 -14.78 -37.45
C LEU A 297 -4.48 -14.75 -38.53
N LEU A 298 -3.79 -13.61 -38.66
CA LEU A 298 -2.70 -13.43 -39.60
C LEU A 298 -1.63 -14.51 -39.40
N TYR A 299 -1.28 -14.81 -38.15
CA TYR A 299 -0.31 -15.87 -37.86
C TYR A 299 -0.73 -17.23 -38.44
N TYR A 300 -1.98 -17.65 -38.19
CA TYR A 300 -2.46 -18.97 -38.61
C TYR A 300 -2.78 -19.09 -40.10
N VAL A 301 -2.96 -17.98 -40.82
CA VAL A 301 -3.04 -17.98 -42.30
C VAL A 301 -1.78 -18.61 -42.92
N TRP A 302 -0.60 -18.34 -42.37
CA TRP A 302 0.66 -18.94 -42.83
C TRP A 302 1.11 -20.15 -41.99
N ALA A 303 0.86 -20.15 -40.68
CA ALA A 303 1.28 -21.25 -39.80
C ALA A 303 0.44 -22.53 -39.96
N GLY A 304 -0.85 -22.42 -40.31
CA GLY A 304 -1.75 -23.56 -40.51
C GLY A 304 -1.25 -24.57 -41.55
N PRO A 305 -0.91 -24.12 -42.77
CA PRO A 305 -0.33 -25.00 -43.79
C PRO A 305 0.97 -25.67 -43.35
N VAL A 306 1.82 -24.94 -42.62
CA VAL A 306 3.09 -25.44 -42.08
C VAL A 306 2.85 -26.54 -41.05
N LEU A 307 1.87 -26.37 -40.16
CA LEU A 307 1.47 -27.38 -39.17
C LEU A 307 0.95 -28.66 -39.82
N VAL A 308 0.01 -28.53 -40.76
CA VAL A 308 -0.58 -29.68 -41.45
C VAL A 308 0.47 -30.45 -42.23
N GLY A 309 1.34 -29.74 -42.97
CA GLY A 309 2.46 -30.35 -43.68
C GLY A 309 3.48 -31.00 -42.73
N GLY A 310 3.82 -30.34 -41.63
CA GLY A 310 4.75 -30.84 -40.62
C GLY A 310 4.26 -32.11 -39.93
N VAL A 311 2.98 -32.17 -39.56
CA VAL A 311 2.37 -33.36 -38.95
C VAL A 311 2.32 -34.53 -39.94
N ALA A 312 1.93 -34.27 -41.19
CA ALA A 312 1.93 -35.32 -42.23
C ALA A 312 3.34 -35.89 -42.43
N ALA A 313 4.35 -35.02 -42.51
CA ALA A 313 5.75 -35.43 -42.63
C ALA A 313 6.25 -36.21 -41.40
N ALA A 314 5.94 -35.75 -40.18
CA ALA A 314 6.35 -36.40 -38.95
C ALA A 314 5.68 -37.77 -38.74
N ALA A 315 4.45 -37.95 -39.22
CA ALA A 315 3.71 -39.20 -39.16
C ALA A 315 3.98 -40.14 -40.35
N ALA A 316 4.92 -39.78 -41.24
CA ALA A 316 5.20 -40.50 -42.49
C ALA A 316 3.94 -40.74 -43.36
N LEU A 317 2.99 -39.80 -43.32
CA LEU A 317 1.77 -39.81 -44.11
C LEU A 317 2.01 -39.16 -45.48
N PRO A 318 1.21 -39.50 -46.50
CA PRO A 318 1.23 -38.78 -47.77
C PRO A 318 0.95 -37.28 -47.55
N PRO A 319 1.42 -36.39 -48.45
CA PRO A 319 1.18 -34.96 -48.34
C PRO A 319 -0.31 -34.68 -48.19
N ALA A 320 -0.65 -33.79 -47.26
CA ALA A 320 -2.04 -33.46 -46.96
C ALA A 320 -2.77 -32.98 -48.23
N PRO A 321 -4.03 -33.40 -48.44
CA PRO A 321 -4.78 -33.01 -49.61
C PRO A 321 -4.99 -31.49 -49.64
N GLU A 322 -5.03 -30.91 -50.84
CA GLU A 322 -5.02 -29.45 -51.05
C GLU A 322 -6.15 -28.74 -50.30
N TRP A 323 -7.35 -29.33 -50.25
CA TRP A 323 -8.48 -28.78 -49.50
C TRP A 323 -8.18 -28.64 -48.00
N LEU A 324 -7.42 -29.57 -47.40
CA LEU A 324 -7.04 -29.52 -45.99
C LEU A 324 -5.98 -28.45 -45.74
N VAL A 325 -5.03 -28.28 -46.67
CA VAL A 325 -4.03 -27.22 -46.62
C VAL A 325 -4.69 -25.84 -46.73
N VAL A 326 -5.66 -25.67 -47.64
CA VAL A 326 -6.43 -24.43 -47.77
C VAL A 326 -7.29 -24.18 -46.53
N ALA A 327 -8.00 -25.19 -46.04
CA ALA A 327 -8.82 -25.09 -44.83
C ALA A 327 -7.98 -24.74 -43.59
N SER A 328 -6.73 -25.22 -43.50
CA SER A 328 -5.84 -24.93 -42.38
C SER A 328 -5.51 -23.44 -42.23
N ARG A 329 -5.58 -22.64 -43.31
CA ARG A 329 -5.40 -21.18 -43.24
C ARG A 329 -6.50 -20.49 -42.42
N LEU A 330 -7.65 -21.16 -42.29
CA LEU A 330 -8.82 -20.68 -41.56
C LEU A 330 -8.88 -21.22 -40.13
N ILE A 331 -7.92 -22.05 -39.68
CA ILE A 331 -7.91 -22.63 -38.33
C ILE A 331 -7.84 -21.56 -37.23
N GLY A 332 -7.34 -20.36 -37.56
CA GLY A 332 -7.33 -19.22 -36.66
C GLY A 332 -8.71 -18.61 -36.41
N LEU A 333 -9.68 -18.74 -37.33
CA LEU A 333 -11.03 -18.16 -37.20
C LEU A 333 -11.81 -18.69 -35.99
N PRO A 334 -11.93 -20.01 -35.74
CA PRO A 334 -12.64 -20.50 -34.55
C PRO A 334 -11.94 -20.09 -33.25
N ILE A 335 -10.61 -20.01 -33.24
CA ILE A 335 -9.84 -19.56 -32.07
C ILE A 335 -10.11 -18.08 -31.80
N VAL A 336 -10.02 -17.25 -32.84
CA VAL A 336 -10.31 -15.81 -32.76
C VAL A 336 -11.75 -15.56 -32.35
N TRP A 337 -12.71 -16.29 -32.89
CA TRP A 337 -14.12 -16.17 -32.51
C TRP A 337 -14.35 -16.54 -31.04
N ALA A 338 -13.73 -17.62 -30.56
CA ALA A 338 -13.82 -18.03 -29.16
C ALA A 338 -13.19 -16.98 -28.22
N VAL A 339 -11.99 -16.48 -28.55
CA VAL A 339 -11.31 -15.42 -27.80
C VAL A 339 -12.11 -14.13 -27.84
N TRP A 340 -12.65 -13.73 -28.99
CA TRP A 340 -13.48 -12.54 -29.14
C TRP A 340 -14.74 -12.59 -28.27
N ARG A 341 -15.47 -13.72 -28.29
CA ARG A 341 -16.62 -13.94 -27.41
C ARG A 341 -16.23 -13.89 -25.94
N ALA A 342 -15.11 -14.50 -25.56
CA ALA A 342 -14.59 -14.46 -24.20
C ALA A 342 -14.16 -13.05 -23.79
N SER A 343 -13.54 -12.27 -24.68
CA SER A 343 -13.12 -10.89 -24.46
C SER A 343 -14.32 -9.97 -24.28
N LEU A 344 -15.37 -10.11 -25.10
CA LEU A 344 -16.60 -9.34 -24.96
C LEU A 344 -17.33 -9.67 -23.65
N ALA A 345 -17.39 -10.96 -23.27
CA ALA A 345 -17.96 -11.36 -21.99
C ALA A 345 -17.14 -10.81 -20.81
N GLY A 346 -15.81 -10.88 -20.90
CA GLY A 346 -14.87 -10.32 -19.93
C GLY A 346 -15.01 -8.82 -19.78
N GLU A 347 -15.06 -8.07 -20.88
CA GLU A 347 -15.26 -6.61 -20.86
C GLU A 347 -16.63 -6.23 -20.31
N ARG A 348 -17.70 -6.91 -20.72
CA ARG A 348 -19.05 -6.65 -20.19
C ARG A 348 -19.11 -6.91 -18.69
N ALA A 349 -18.49 -7.99 -18.22
CA ALA A 349 -18.42 -8.32 -16.81
C ALA A 349 -17.48 -7.39 -16.03
N TYR A 350 -16.37 -6.94 -16.61
CA TYR A 350 -15.48 -5.94 -16.02
C TYR A 350 -16.18 -4.60 -15.92
N GLN A 351 -16.83 -4.15 -16.99
CA GLN A 351 -17.67 -2.97 -17.00
C GLN A 351 -18.88 -3.14 -16.09
N ALA A 352 -19.41 -4.35 -15.89
CA ALA A 352 -20.46 -4.63 -14.92
C ALA A 352 -19.92 -4.85 -13.50
N LEU A 353 -18.61 -4.90 -13.26
CA LEU A 353 -18.01 -4.76 -11.93
C LEU A 353 -17.67 -3.30 -11.64
N GLU A 354 -17.35 -2.56 -12.69
CA GLU A 354 -17.12 -1.11 -12.66
C GLU A 354 -18.45 -0.34 -12.58
N ARG A 355 -19.52 -0.87 -13.19
CA ARG A 355 -20.90 -0.32 -13.19
C ARG A 355 -21.85 -1.08 -12.26
N GLY A 356 -21.73 -2.40 -12.18
CA GLY A 356 -22.64 -3.22 -11.38
C GLY A 356 -22.14 -3.18 -9.96
N ASP A 357 -22.95 -2.50 -9.17
CA ASP A 357 -22.82 -2.25 -7.75
C ASP A 357 -21.41 -2.55 -7.21
N ALA A 358 -20.46 -1.65 -7.54
CA ALA A 358 -19.75 -1.02 -6.43
C ALA A 358 -20.83 -0.80 -5.39
N VAL A 359 -20.78 -1.51 -4.25
CA VAL A 359 -21.78 -1.40 -3.20
C VAL A 359 -22.23 0.04 -3.25
N ARG A 360 -23.43 0.28 -3.76
CA ARG A 360 -24.01 1.61 -3.69
C ARG A 360 -24.27 1.69 -2.21
N ILE A 361 -23.22 2.05 -1.49
CA ILE A 361 -23.34 2.78 -0.26
C ILE A 361 -24.32 3.85 -0.68
N ASP A 362 -25.47 3.80 -0.04
CA ASP A 362 -26.46 4.80 -0.24
C ASP A 362 -25.80 6.11 0.21
N ASP A 363 -25.14 6.77 -0.74
CA ASP A 363 -24.54 8.06 -0.54
C ASP A 363 -25.63 9.05 -0.18
N SER A 364 -26.94 8.74 -0.26
CA SER A 364 -27.95 9.62 0.31
C SER A 364 -27.87 9.70 1.84
N ARG A 365 -27.25 8.72 2.52
CA ARG A 365 -26.88 8.83 3.95
C ARG A 365 -25.52 9.50 4.18
N LEU A 366 -24.59 9.46 3.21
CA LEU A 366 -23.34 10.25 3.24
C LEU A 366 -23.50 11.67 2.63
N LYS A 367 -24.63 11.96 1.98
CA LYS A 367 -25.04 13.27 1.41
C LYS A 367 -26.19 13.88 2.19
N ALA A 368 -26.28 13.58 3.48
CA ALA A 368 -27.07 14.36 4.43
C ALA A 368 -26.18 15.27 5.29
N GLY A 369 -25.11 15.82 4.71
CA GLY A 369 -24.52 17.09 5.14
C GLY A 369 -24.92 18.13 4.10
N GLY A 370 -26.10 18.72 4.28
CA GLY A 370 -26.74 19.58 3.28
C GLY A 370 -25.79 20.63 2.71
N SER A 371 -25.91 20.85 1.40
CA SER A 371 -25.49 22.08 0.76
C SER A 371 -26.25 23.24 1.40
N ALA A 372 -25.74 23.76 2.51
CA ALA A 372 -26.09 25.09 2.96
C ALA A 372 -25.57 26.04 1.89
N GLY A 373 -26.51 26.65 1.15
CA GLY A 373 -26.22 27.71 0.21
C GLY A 373 -25.50 28.84 0.94
N ALA A 374 -24.17 28.85 0.86
CA ALA A 374 -23.37 29.96 1.33
C ALA A 374 -23.35 30.99 0.19
N ALA A 375 -24.15 32.04 0.38
CA ALA A 375 -24.08 33.25 -0.40
C ALA A 375 -22.62 33.66 -0.62
N THR A 376 -22.28 33.94 -1.88
CA THR A 376 -21.02 34.55 -2.31
C THR A 376 -20.75 35.81 -1.50
N ARG A 377 -19.90 35.71 -0.48
CA ARG A 377 -19.22 36.85 0.14
C ARG A 377 -17.87 37.03 -0.55
N SER A 378 -17.57 38.27 -0.90
CA SER A 378 -16.37 38.70 -1.62
C SER A 378 -15.11 38.34 -0.84
N GLY A 379 -14.21 37.54 -1.44
CA GLY A 379 -12.90 37.23 -0.87
C GLY A 379 -12.27 35.88 -1.24
N ALA A 380 -12.90 35.07 -2.09
CA ALA A 380 -12.42 33.73 -2.39
C ALA A 380 -11.19 33.70 -3.32
N VAL A 381 -10.19 32.88 -2.97
CA VAL A 381 -8.98 32.63 -3.76
C VAL A 381 -9.24 31.46 -4.72
N GLU A 382 -8.89 31.61 -6.01
CA GLU A 382 -8.95 30.53 -7.00
C GLU A 382 -7.74 29.61 -6.82
N ILE A 383 -7.98 28.30 -6.69
CA ILE A 383 -6.97 27.25 -6.54
C ILE A 383 -6.97 26.36 -7.77
N LEU A 384 -5.79 26.09 -8.32
CA LEU A 384 -5.55 25.11 -9.37
C LEU A 384 -4.71 23.95 -8.83
N GLU A 385 -5.24 22.72 -8.90
CA GLU A 385 -4.43 21.52 -8.66
C GLU A 385 -3.75 21.10 -9.97
N ARG A 386 -2.41 21.12 -9.97
CA ARG A 386 -1.56 21.04 -11.17
C ARG A 386 -1.73 19.74 -11.96
N ARG A 387 -1.91 18.59 -11.30
CA ARG A 387 -1.91 17.28 -11.97
C ARG A 387 -3.27 16.90 -12.55
N SER A 388 -4.33 17.16 -11.82
CA SER A 388 -5.72 16.90 -12.18
C SER A 388 -6.30 18.02 -13.03
N GLY A 389 -5.69 19.22 -13.02
CA GLY A 389 -6.20 20.42 -13.68
C GLY A 389 -7.47 20.98 -13.03
N LYS A 390 -7.83 20.48 -11.84
CA LYS A 390 -9.07 20.84 -11.17
C LYS A 390 -8.96 22.23 -10.57
N ARG A 391 -9.95 23.08 -10.85
CA ARG A 391 -10.08 24.43 -10.31
C ARG A 391 -11.19 24.48 -9.27
N PHE A 392 -10.93 25.14 -8.15
CA PHE A 392 -11.89 25.33 -7.08
C PHE A 392 -11.54 26.60 -6.30
N THR A 393 -12.43 27.04 -5.42
CA THR A 393 -12.23 28.25 -4.62
C THR A 393 -12.10 27.91 -3.15
N ALA A 394 -11.27 28.65 -2.44
CA ALA A 394 -11.20 28.61 -0.98
C ALA A 394 -11.64 29.96 -0.39
N ALA A 395 -12.43 29.87 0.67
CA ALA A 395 -12.76 31.01 1.51
C ALA A 395 -11.66 31.22 2.56
N ASN A 396 -11.50 32.46 3.04
CA ASN A 396 -10.44 32.83 3.99
C ASN A 396 -10.51 32.11 5.34
N ASP A 397 -11.69 31.60 5.71
CA ASP A 397 -11.93 30.86 6.95
C ASP A 397 -11.72 29.35 6.82
N LYS A 398 -11.45 28.83 5.62
CA LYS A 398 -11.26 27.38 5.36
C LYS A 398 -9.79 27.02 5.20
N THR A 399 -9.46 25.82 5.62
CA THR A 399 -8.19 25.16 5.31
C THR A 399 -8.13 24.76 3.85
N LEU A 400 -6.92 24.57 3.34
CA LEU A 400 -6.68 24.04 2.01
C LEU A 400 -7.28 22.63 1.88
N LEU A 401 -7.18 21.81 2.93
CA LEU A 401 -7.77 20.46 2.98
C LEU A 401 -9.29 20.50 2.80
N GLU A 402 -10.01 21.36 3.52
CA GLU A 402 -11.47 21.46 3.38
C GLU A 402 -11.89 21.91 1.99
N SER A 403 -11.14 22.85 1.42
CA SER A 403 -11.39 23.36 0.07
C SER A 403 -11.16 22.26 -0.97
N MET A 404 -10.13 21.45 -0.77
CA MET A 404 -9.84 20.26 -1.58
C MET A 404 -10.91 19.18 -1.42
N GLU A 405 -11.36 18.89 -0.20
CA GLU A 405 -12.40 17.90 0.08
C GLU A 405 -13.75 18.30 -0.50
N ALA A 406 -14.16 19.56 -0.30
CA ALA A 406 -15.37 20.12 -0.89
C ALA A 406 -15.33 20.09 -2.42
N ALA A 407 -14.14 20.30 -2.99
CA ALA A 407 -13.91 20.16 -4.42
C ALA A 407 -13.77 18.70 -4.87
N GLY A 408 -13.72 17.71 -3.99
CA GLY A 408 -13.47 16.30 -4.32
C GLY A 408 -12.09 16.07 -4.95
N VAL A 409 -11.06 16.80 -4.51
CA VAL A 409 -9.65 16.55 -4.84
C VAL A 409 -9.16 15.45 -3.89
N PRO A 410 -8.66 14.31 -4.42
CA PRO A 410 -8.20 13.22 -3.58
C PRO A 410 -6.89 13.60 -2.89
N ILE A 411 -6.94 13.73 -1.57
CA ILE A 411 -5.76 13.95 -0.73
C ILE A 411 -5.85 13.03 0.49
N GLU A 412 -4.72 12.41 0.84
CA GLU A 412 -4.64 11.68 2.09
C GLU A 412 -4.57 12.66 3.25
N PHE A 413 -5.43 12.51 4.25
CA PHE A 413 -5.35 13.27 5.49
C PHE A 413 -5.15 12.36 6.68
N GLY A 414 -4.55 12.93 7.72
CA GLY A 414 -4.27 12.22 8.97
C GLY A 414 -4.94 12.92 10.14
N CYS A 415 -4.15 13.40 11.09
CA CYS A 415 -4.61 13.96 12.36
C CYS A 415 -5.27 15.35 12.28
N ARG A 416 -5.39 15.94 11.08
CA ARG A 416 -5.91 17.31 10.83
C ARG A 416 -5.38 18.39 11.79
N SER A 417 -4.14 18.24 12.23
CA SER A 417 -3.49 19.11 13.25
C SER A 417 -2.03 19.39 12.90
N GLY A 418 -1.59 19.07 11.67
CA GLY A 418 -0.24 19.36 11.20
C GLY A 418 0.88 18.49 11.81
N LEU A 419 0.54 17.54 12.69
CA LEU A 419 1.53 16.76 13.44
C LEU A 419 1.91 15.43 12.77
N CYS A 420 1.00 14.84 12.01
CA CYS A 420 1.21 13.51 11.42
C CYS A 420 2.03 13.57 10.14
N GLY A 421 1.85 14.61 9.31
CA GLY A 421 2.48 14.75 8.01
C GLY A 421 1.84 13.92 6.89
N ALA A 422 0.55 13.58 7.00
CA ALA A 422 -0.14 12.73 6.02
C ALA A 422 -0.61 13.47 4.76
N ASP A 423 -0.78 14.79 4.86
CA ASP A 423 -1.41 15.65 3.84
C ASP A 423 -0.51 16.78 3.33
N PRO A 424 0.78 16.52 3.00
CA PRO A 424 1.60 17.55 2.41
C PRO A 424 1.15 17.87 0.98
N VAL A 425 1.02 19.16 0.69
CA VAL A 425 0.69 19.70 -0.64
C VAL A 425 1.78 20.67 -1.06
N GLY A 426 2.39 20.41 -2.20
CA GLY A 426 3.40 21.29 -2.78
C GLY A 426 2.76 22.57 -3.27
N ILE A 427 3.38 23.71 -2.97
CA ILE A 427 2.88 25.01 -3.43
C ILE A 427 3.73 25.46 -4.60
N VAL A 428 3.14 25.43 -5.80
CA VAL A 428 3.85 25.76 -7.04
C VAL A 428 3.92 27.28 -7.21
N GLU A 429 2.80 27.97 -6.96
CA GLU A 429 2.66 29.44 -7.05
C GLU A 429 1.65 29.93 -6.01
N GLY A 430 1.78 31.18 -5.57
CA GLY A 430 0.82 31.82 -4.65
C GLY A 430 1.06 31.53 -3.17
N HIS A 431 2.31 31.31 -2.75
CA HIS A 431 2.68 31.09 -1.35
C HIS A 431 2.19 32.21 -0.42
N GLU A 432 2.23 33.45 -0.90
CA GLU A 432 1.76 34.66 -0.23
C GLU A 432 0.24 34.70 -0.01
N ASN A 433 -0.52 33.83 -0.68
CA ASN A 433 -1.94 33.65 -0.43
C ASN A 433 -2.19 32.73 0.77
N LEU A 434 -1.16 32.11 1.37
CA LEU A 434 -1.31 31.24 2.54
C LEU A 434 -0.68 31.89 3.79
N ASP A 435 -1.27 31.65 4.95
CA ASP A 435 -0.70 32.07 6.24
C ASP A 435 0.65 31.39 6.51
N GLU A 436 1.56 32.00 7.26
CA GLU A 436 2.83 31.36 7.63
C GLU A 436 2.61 30.02 8.39
N PRO A 437 3.45 28.99 8.17
CA PRO A 437 3.28 27.72 8.87
C PRO A 437 3.52 27.87 10.37
N GLY A 438 2.60 27.35 11.17
CA GLY A 438 2.79 27.27 12.63
C GLY A 438 3.97 26.37 13.01
N ALA A 439 4.43 26.46 14.26
CA ALA A 439 5.63 25.74 14.72
C ALA A 439 5.57 24.22 14.49
N ASP A 440 4.41 23.60 14.74
CA ASP A 440 4.20 22.16 14.54
C ASP A 440 4.15 21.75 13.07
N GLU A 441 3.49 22.57 12.23
CA GLU A 441 3.47 22.37 10.78
C GLU A 441 4.89 22.49 10.21
N ALA A 442 5.61 23.56 10.58
CA ALA A 442 6.97 23.81 10.13
C ALA A 442 7.91 22.68 10.54
N ALA A 443 7.81 22.19 11.78
CA ALA A 443 8.60 21.06 12.24
C ALA A 443 8.25 19.76 11.51
N THR A 444 6.98 19.50 11.22
CA THR A 444 6.56 18.33 10.44
C THR A 444 7.01 18.41 8.99
N LEU A 445 6.88 19.57 8.33
CA LEU A 445 7.38 19.79 6.97
C LEU A 445 8.89 19.62 6.91
N LYS A 446 9.62 20.12 7.92
CA LYS A 446 11.06 19.91 8.06
C LYS A 446 11.40 18.43 8.17
N ARG A 447 10.73 17.72 9.08
CA ARG A 447 10.82 16.25 9.22
C ARG A 447 10.61 15.52 7.90
N LEU A 448 9.60 15.91 7.12
CA LEU A 448 9.31 15.29 5.83
C LEU A 448 10.31 15.66 4.71
N GLY A 449 11.23 16.60 4.94
CA GLY A 449 12.11 17.16 3.90
C GLY A 449 11.35 18.03 2.89
N LEU A 450 10.31 18.72 3.35
CA LEU A 450 9.37 19.52 2.56
C LEU A 450 9.35 21.00 2.96
N SER A 451 10.25 21.43 3.84
CA SER A 451 10.42 22.85 4.19
C SER A 451 10.62 23.71 2.96
N GLY A 452 9.87 24.81 2.88
CA GLY A 452 9.94 25.75 1.75
C GLY A 452 9.46 25.19 0.41
N ARG A 453 8.88 23.98 0.38
CA ARG A 453 8.29 23.33 -0.82
C ARG A 453 6.78 23.19 -0.72
N ALA A 454 6.32 22.83 0.47
CA ALA A 454 4.98 22.34 0.69
C ALA A 454 4.37 22.92 1.96
N ARG A 455 3.07 22.72 2.10
CA ARG A 455 2.26 23.00 3.28
C ARG A 455 1.44 21.78 3.65
N LEU A 456 1.06 21.65 4.91
CA LEU A 456 0.12 20.59 5.30
C LEU A 456 -1.29 21.12 5.06
N ALA A 457 -2.06 20.45 4.18
CA ALA A 457 -3.35 20.95 3.74
C ALA A 457 -4.32 21.22 4.91
N CYS A 458 -4.25 20.42 5.98
CA CYS A 458 -5.08 20.56 7.17
C CYS A 458 -4.77 21.79 8.03
N CYS A 459 -3.62 22.43 7.82
CA CYS A 459 -3.18 23.60 8.58
C CYS A 459 -3.12 24.86 7.71
N ALA A 460 -2.80 24.71 6.42
CA ALA A 460 -2.69 25.82 5.49
C ALA A 460 -4.04 26.52 5.28
N ARG A 461 -4.09 27.83 5.49
CA ARG A 461 -5.28 28.69 5.31
C ARG A 461 -4.95 29.86 4.39
N MET A 462 -5.98 30.44 3.80
CA MET A 462 -5.81 31.60 2.94
C MET A 462 -5.57 32.86 3.76
N ASN A 463 -4.45 33.52 3.50
CA ASN A 463 -4.13 34.83 4.04
C ASN A 463 -5.06 35.85 3.37
N GLY A 464 -6.04 36.37 4.13
CA GLY A 464 -7.12 37.21 3.61
C GLY A 464 -6.73 38.57 3.01
N THR A 465 -5.43 38.83 2.84
CA THR A 465 -4.86 40.06 2.29
C THR A 465 -4.50 39.98 0.80
N THR A 466 -4.37 38.77 0.23
CA THR A 466 -3.81 38.55 -1.11
C THR A 466 -4.84 37.86 -2.03
N ARG A 467 -4.93 38.28 -3.31
CA ARG A 467 -6.00 37.85 -4.26
C ARG A 467 -5.49 37.16 -5.54
N GLY A 468 -4.26 36.67 -5.55
CA GLY A 468 -3.69 35.95 -6.70
C GLY A 468 -4.17 34.49 -6.77
N PRO A 469 -4.06 33.81 -7.92
CA PRO A 469 -4.33 32.37 -8.00
C PRO A 469 -3.32 31.56 -7.18
N LEU A 470 -3.77 30.53 -6.48
CA LEU A 470 -2.92 29.54 -5.79
C LEU A 470 -2.78 28.30 -6.68
N THR A 471 -1.56 27.91 -7.03
CA THR A 471 -1.32 26.65 -7.75
C THR A 471 -0.68 25.64 -6.82
N ILE A 472 -1.31 24.47 -6.66
CA ILE A 472 -0.88 23.40 -5.76
C ILE A 472 -0.57 22.10 -6.52
N ASP A 473 0.26 21.22 -5.95
CA ASP A 473 0.46 19.85 -6.42
C ASP A 473 0.32 18.88 -5.23
N CYS A 474 -0.57 17.89 -5.37
CA CYS A 474 -0.77 16.88 -4.32
C CYS A 474 0.46 15.98 -4.09
N ASP A 475 1.42 15.95 -5.03
CA ASP A 475 2.75 15.41 -4.81
C ASP A 475 3.69 16.53 -4.37
N ALA A 476 3.75 16.74 -3.06
CA ALA A 476 4.60 17.76 -2.44
C ALA A 476 6.08 17.67 -2.81
N ARG A 477 6.60 16.48 -3.15
CA ARG A 477 8.01 16.30 -3.54
C ARG A 477 8.29 16.70 -4.99
N SER A 478 7.25 16.89 -5.80
CA SER A 478 7.36 17.36 -7.18
C SER A 478 7.58 18.88 -7.30
N VAL A 479 7.59 19.60 -6.17
CA VAL A 479 7.83 21.04 -6.09
C VAL A 479 9.25 21.28 -5.54
N PRO A 480 10.09 22.08 -6.24
CA PRO A 480 11.43 22.42 -5.74
C PRO A 480 11.36 23.35 -4.53
N PRO A 481 12.37 23.34 -3.63
CA PRO A 481 12.40 24.25 -2.49
C PRO A 481 12.61 25.69 -2.94
N ARG A 482 11.99 26.63 -2.22
CA ARG A 482 12.19 28.05 -2.43
C ARG A 482 13.66 28.44 -2.22
N ALA A 483 14.18 29.33 -3.05
CA ALA A 483 15.54 29.85 -2.91
C ALA A 483 15.72 30.50 -1.52
N GLY A 484 16.73 30.07 -0.76
CA GLY A 484 16.97 30.51 0.63
C GLY A 484 16.36 29.63 1.72
N ALA A 485 15.63 28.56 1.38
CA ALA A 485 15.05 27.61 2.34
C ALA A 485 15.90 26.35 2.59
N GLU A 486 17.18 26.34 2.18
CA GLU A 486 18.09 25.24 2.51
C GLU A 486 18.34 25.20 4.03
N PRO A 487 18.23 24.02 4.67
CA PRO A 487 18.55 23.90 6.08
C PRO A 487 20.02 24.29 6.30
N ALA A 488 20.24 25.23 7.21
CA ALA A 488 21.59 25.65 7.57
C ALA A 488 22.37 24.43 8.09
N VAL A 489 23.49 24.12 7.44
CA VAL A 489 24.45 23.15 7.95
C VAL A 489 24.98 23.70 9.28
N PRO A 490 24.94 22.94 10.38
CA PRO A 490 25.47 23.40 11.66
C PRO A 490 26.93 23.81 11.51
N LYS A 491 27.26 25.01 12.01
CA LYS A 491 28.63 25.53 12.00
C LYS A 491 29.57 24.74 12.94
N VAL A 492 29.03 23.93 13.85
CA VAL A 492 29.75 23.16 14.87
C VAL A 492 29.11 21.77 15.03
N ASP A 493 29.93 20.72 15.05
CA ASP A 493 29.50 19.34 15.28
C ASP A 493 29.52 19.00 16.79
N ARG A 494 28.36 19.15 17.44
CA ARG A 494 28.21 18.98 18.89
C ARG A 494 28.53 17.57 19.38
N ALA A 495 28.24 16.54 18.57
CA ALA A 495 28.52 15.16 18.93
C ALA A 495 30.03 14.87 18.96
N LEU A 496 30.76 15.44 18.00
CA LEU A 496 32.22 15.31 17.96
C LEU A 496 32.88 15.94 19.19
N GLU A 497 32.42 17.13 19.59
CA GLU A 497 32.85 17.80 20.85
C GLU A 497 32.54 16.95 22.08
N ALA A 498 31.40 16.24 22.06
CA ALA A 498 30.98 15.33 23.12
C ALA A 498 31.63 13.94 23.08
N GLY A 499 32.49 13.65 22.08
CA GLY A 499 33.11 12.34 21.91
C GLY A 499 32.16 11.23 21.47
N ILE A 500 30.97 11.56 20.97
CA ILE A 500 29.93 10.63 20.56
C ILE A 500 30.07 10.34 19.07
N ARG A 501 30.25 9.08 18.70
CA ARG A 501 30.41 8.64 17.31
C ARG A 501 29.26 7.75 16.83
N ARG A 502 28.63 6.99 17.72
CA ARG A 502 27.60 5.99 17.38
C ARG A 502 26.37 6.10 18.28
N VAL A 503 25.21 6.24 17.66
CA VAL A 503 23.91 6.18 18.33
C VAL A 503 23.08 5.05 17.76
N VAL A 504 22.62 4.15 18.63
CA VAL A 504 21.69 3.08 18.25
C VAL A 504 20.30 3.43 18.78
N ILE A 505 19.28 3.35 17.93
CA ILE A 505 17.88 3.63 18.25
C ILE A 505 17.07 2.36 18.01
N ILE A 506 16.44 1.83 19.05
CA ILE A 506 15.60 0.62 18.96
C ILE A 506 14.14 1.05 18.82
N GLY A 507 13.66 1.11 17.58
CA GLY A 507 12.29 1.45 17.22
C GLY A 507 12.20 2.55 16.16
N ASN A 508 11.60 2.23 15.01
CA ASN A 508 11.35 3.14 13.88
C ASN A 508 9.96 3.82 13.97
N GLY A 509 9.50 4.08 15.20
CA GLY A 509 8.29 4.87 15.44
C GLY A 509 8.59 6.36 15.40
N VAL A 510 7.55 7.19 15.60
CA VAL A 510 7.70 8.66 15.60
C VAL A 510 8.74 9.14 16.60
N ALA A 511 8.81 8.55 17.80
CA ALA A 511 9.78 8.96 18.82
C ALA A 511 11.21 8.71 18.36
N GLY A 512 11.51 7.48 17.90
CA GLY A 512 12.85 7.11 17.44
C GLY A 512 13.30 7.90 16.20
N MET A 513 12.39 8.12 15.25
CA MET A 513 12.70 8.94 14.07
C MET A 513 12.89 10.42 14.41
N THR A 514 12.11 10.95 15.36
CA THR A 514 12.31 12.33 15.84
C THR A 514 13.71 12.50 16.46
N VAL A 515 14.20 11.50 17.20
CA VAL A 515 15.56 11.50 17.73
C VAL A 515 16.59 11.43 16.59
N ALA A 516 16.43 10.49 15.65
CA ALA A 516 17.36 10.32 14.53
C ALA A 516 17.51 11.62 13.70
N GLU A 517 16.38 12.26 13.42
CA GLU A 517 16.31 13.54 12.70
C GLU A 517 17.01 14.66 13.47
N ALA A 518 16.63 14.88 14.72
CA ALA A 518 17.20 15.96 15.54
C ALA A 518 18.72 15.78 15.76
N LEU A 519 19.18 14.55 15.92
CA LEU A 519 20.60 14.24 16.03
C LEU A 519 21.36 14.52 14.72
N ARG A 520 20.78 14.13 13.57
CA ARG A 520 21.41 14.41 12.27
C ARG A 520 21.48 15.91 11.99
N ASP A 521 20.43 16.65 12.34
CA ASP A 521 20.38 18.11 12.23
C ASP A 521 21.44 18.79 13.09
N ALA A 522 21.73 18.26 14.27
CA ALA A 522 22.70 18.85 15.18
C ALA A 522 24.15 18.38 14.93
N SER A 523 24.35 17.22 14.29
CA SER A 523 25.67 16.60 14.14
C SER A 523 25.77 15.74 12.88
N PRO A 524 26.45 16.22 11.82
CA PRO A 524 26.64 15.45 10.59
C PRO A 524 27.62 14.27 10.72
N SER A 525 28.48 14.20 11.74
CA SER A 525 29.50 13.14 11.83
C SER A 525 29.02 11.82 12.44
N ILE A 526 27.94 11.82 13.21
CA ILE A 526 27.49 10.62 13.94
C ILE A 526 27.00 9.52 12.99
N ALA A 527 27.32 8.27 13.34
CA ALA A 527 26.68 7.10 12.78
C ALA A 527 25.39 6.80 13.57
N ILE A 528 24.28 6.66 12.86
CA ILE A 528 22.96 6.39 13.46
C ILE A 528 22.44 5.08 12.88
N ASP A 529 22.20 4.12 13.75
CA ASP A 529 21.56 2.84 13.42
C ASP A 529 20.17 2.79 14.06
N VAL A 530 19.12 2.63 13.25
CA VAL A 530 17.74 2.47 13.70
C VAL A 530 17.30 1.03 13.48
N VAL A 531 16.98 0.32 14.55
CA VAL A 531 16.55 -1.09 14.51
C VAL A 531 15.04 -1.20 14.63
N SER A 532 14.40 -1.97 13.75
CA SER A 532 12.95 -2.13 13.73
C SER A 532 12.52 -3.55 13.39
N ALA A 533 11.67 -4.10 14.25
CA ALA A 533 11.03 -5.40 14.03
C ALA A 533 10.04 -5.36 12.85
N GLU A 534 9.48 -4.20 12.51
CA GLU A 534 8.50 -4.07 11.43
C GLU A 534 9.18 -4.02 10.04
N PRO A 535 8.54 -4.58 8.98
CA PRO A 535 9.05 -4.59 7.61
C PRO A 535 8.99 -3.24 6.89
N HIS A 536 8.48 -2.21 7.55
CA HIS A 536 8.16 -0.92 6.93
C HIS A 536 9.04 0.19 7.48
N HIS A 537 9.45 1.11 6.59
CA HIS A 537 9.97 2.41 6.97
C HIS A 537 8.90 3.21 7.75
N PHE A 538 9.33 4.33 8.35
CA PHE A 538 8.48 5.13 9.22
C PHE A 538 7.16 5.51 8.54
N TYR A 539 6.05 5.13 9.16
CA TYR A 539 4.71 5.30 8.61
C TYR A 539 3.73 5.86 9.66
N ASN A 540 2.64 6.46 9.18
CA ASN A 540 1.61 7.04 10.02
C ASN A 540 0.75 5.96 10.71
N ARG A 541 1.15 5.52 11.90
CA ARG A 541 0.41 4.52 12.69
C ARG A 541 -1.01 4.96 13.06
N MET A 542 -1.32 6.26 13.07
CA MET A 542 -2.65 6.75 13.43
C MET A 542 -3.72 6.47 12.36
N ALA A 543 -3.30 6.10 11.14
CA ALA A 543 -4.17 5.80 10.01
C ALA A 543 -4.39 4.29 9.79
N LEU A 544 -4.07 3.43 10.77
CA LEU A 544 -4.16 1.97 10.62
C LEU A 544 -5.56 1.45 10.28
N GLY A 545 -6.62 2.10 10.75
CA GLY A 545 -8.00 1.75 10.38
C GLY A 545 -8.20 1.76 8.85
N ARG A 546 -7.57 2.70 8.13
CA ARG A 546 -7.63 2.77 6.66
C ARG A 546 -7.04 1.53 5.99
N VAL A 547 -6.02 0.90 6.58
CA VAL A 547 -5.40 -0.32 6.03
C VAL A 547 -6.36 -1.51 6.08
N VAL A 548 -7.29 -1.51 7.04
CA VAL A 548 -8.31 -2.55 7.15
C VAL A 548 -9.25 -2.49 5.94
N TYR A 549 -9.85 -1.34 5.63
CA TYR A 549 -10.86 -1.23 4.56
C TYR A 549 -10.35 -0.78 3.18
N ASN A 550 -9.25 -0.03 3.10
CA ASN A 550 -8.67 0.47 1.85
C ASN A 550 -7.41 -0.30 1.43
N ARG A 551 -7.46 -0.94 0.26
CA ARG A 551 -6.37 -1.77 -0.30
C ARG A 551 -5.07 -1.01 -0.61
N GLN A 552 -5.11 0.32 -0.75
CA GLN A 552 -3.95 1.15 -1.12
C GLN A 552 -3.38 1.96 0.04
N ALA A 553 -4.05 1.97 1.21
CA ALA A 553 -3.71 2.88 2.31
C ALA A 553 -2.24 2.81 2.75
N MET A 554 -1.62 1.62 2.74
CA MET A 554 -0.22 1.48 3.13
C MET A 554 0.76 2.27 2.25
N GLN A 555 0.44 2.51 0.98
CA GLN A 555 1.31 3.26 0.07
C GLN A 555 1.40 4.74 0.46
N GLY A 556 0.29 5.34 0.89
CA GLY A 556 0.25 6.74 1.32
C GLY A 556 0.61 6.97 2.80
N MET A 557 0.72 5.90 3.58
CA MET A 557 1.07 6.01 5.01
C MET A 557 2.57 6.14 5.27
N VAL A 558 3.44 5.76 4.34
CA VAL A 558 4.90 5.90 4.51
C VAL A 558 5.25 7.39 4.46
N LEU A 559 5.81 7.90 5.56
CA LEU A 559 6.05 9.34 5.73
C LEU A 559 7.39 9.79 5.13
N LEU A 560 8.40 8.92 5.21
CA LEU A 560 9.75 9.19 4.69
C LEU A 560 10.10 8.18 3.59
N PRO A 561 10.47 8.64 2.38
CA PRO A 561 10.88 7.75 1.30
C PRO A 561 12.24 7.11 1.59
N ASP A 562 12.52 5.97 0.96
CA ASP A 562 13.77 5.23 1.14
C ASP A 562 15.03 6.09 0.89
N SER A 563 14.98 7.05 -0.05
CA SER A 563 16.11 7.93 -0.37
C SER A 563 16.49 8.86 0.79
N TRP A 564 15.51 9.26 1.61
CA TRP A 564 15.71 10.17 2.73
C TRP A 564 16.73 9.61 3.73
N TYR A 565 16.64 8.32 4.05
CA TYR A 565 17.56 7.67 4.99
C TYR A 565 19.00 7.65 4.46
N ALA A 566 19.18 7.42 3.16
CA ALA A 566 20.50 7.45 2.53
C ALA A 566 21.09 8.88 2.51
N GLU A 567 20.29 9.88 2.15
CA GLU A 567 20.67 11.30 2.18
C GLU A 567 21.08 11.76 3.59
N HIS A 568 20.37 11.28 4.61
CA HIS A 568 20.64 11.60 6.02
C HIS A 568 21.64 10.65 6.67
N ARG A 569 22.25 9.71 5.93
CA ARG A 569 23.23 8.73 6.45
C ARG A 569 22.70 8.04 7.73
N ILE A 570 21.46 7.57 7.69
CA ILE A 570 20.82 6.79 8.74
C ILE A 570 20.68 5.35 8.25
N ASN A 571 21.29 4.42 8.96
CA ASN A 571 21.19 2.99 8.65
C ASN A 571 19.95 2.41 9.33
N VAL A 572 19.00 1.88 8.55
CA VAL A 572 17.78 1.30 9.11
C VAL A 572 17.76 -0.21 8.94
N TRP A 573 17.73 -0.92 10.05
CA TRP A 573 17.65 -2.37 10.15
C TRP A 573 16.18 -2.79 10.29
N LEU A 574 15.47 -2.89 9.16
CA LEU A 574 14.09 -3.39 9.11
C LEU A 574 14.04 -4.91 9.27
N ASN A 575 12.88 -5.45 9.66
CA ASN A 575 12.71 -6.88 9.95
C ASN A 575 13.76 -7.45 10.93
N THR A 576 14.28 -6.60 11.81
CA THR A 576 15.39 -6.94 12.69
C THR A 576 14.98 -6.63 14.12
N VAL A 577 15.05 -7.64 14.99
CA VAL A 577 14.73 -7.50 16.40
C VAL A 577 16.03 -7.31 17.19
N ALA A 578 16.03 -6.38 18.15
CA ALA A 578 17.05 -6.35 19.19
C ALA A 578 16.67 -7.39 20.26
N VAL A 579 17.60 -8.28 20.59
CA VAL A 579 17.34 -9.43 21.49
C VAL A 579 18.01 -9.27 22.85
N ALA A 580 19.07 -8.47 22.97
CA ALA A 580 19.71 -8.18 24.25
C ALA A 580 20.47 -6.84 24.20
N ILE A 581 20.59 -6.19 25.36
CA ILE A 581 21.49 -5.04 25.57
C ILE A 581 22.58 -5.50 26.53
N ARG A 582 23.85 -5.40 26.12
CA ARG A 582 25.01 -5.63 26.97
C ARG A 582 25.53 -4.27 27.43
N ARG A 583 25.16 -3.85 28.65
CA ARG A 583 25.50 -2.54 29.20
C ARG A 583 27.02 -2.38 29.41
N ASP A 584 27.66 -3.40 29.96
CA ASP A 584 29.11 -3.40 30.23
C ASP A 584 29.95 -3.26 28.96
N GLU A 585 29.51 -3.89 27.87
CA GLU A 585 30.17 -3.85 26.56
C GLU A 585 29.70 -2.68 25.68
N ARG A 586 28.62 -2.01 26.08
CA ARG A 586 27.87 -1.02 25.29
C ARG A 586 27.52 -1.51 23.89
N THR A 587 26.91 -2.70 23.82
CA THR A 587 26.45 -3.30 22.56
C THR A 587 24.97 -3.70 22.61
N VAL A 588 24.32 -3.67 21.45
CA VAL A 588 22.99 -4.24 21.22
C VAL A 588 23.13 -5.48 20.36
N GLN A 589 22.69 -6.62 20.87
CA GLN A 589 22.65 -7.86 20.12
C GLN A 589 21.38 -7.93 19.28
N LEU A 590 21.52 -8.24 18.00
CA LEU A 590 20.42 -8.39 17.05
C LEU A 590 20.04 -9.86 16.88
N GLY A 591 18.78 -10.13 16.54
CA GLY A 591 18.28 -11.48 16.27
C GLY A 591 18.90 -12.14 15.03
N THR A 592 19.60 -11.35 14.20
CA THR A 592 20.43 -11.83 13.08
C THR A 592 21.78 -12.38 13.53
N GLY A 593 22.17 -12.18 14.80
CA GLY A 593 23.47 -12.56 15.37
C GLY A 593 24.50 -11.43 15.35
N GLU A 594 24.25 -10.32 14.66
CA GLU A 594 25.11 -9.14 14.65
C GLU A 594 25.06 -8.39 15.99
N SER A 595 26.13 -7.65 16.30
CA SER A 595 26.23 -6.83 17.51
C SER A 595 26.56 -5.38 17.12
N LEU A 596 25.72 -4.45 17.55
CA LEU A 596 25.88 -3.02 17.26
C LEU A 596 26.46 -2.30 18.49
N PRO A 597 27.71 -1.80 18.42
CA PRO A 597 28.28 -0.98 19.48
C PRO A 597 27.67 0.43 19.48
N TYR A 598 27.47 0.99 20.67
CA TYR A 598 26.90 2.32 20.85
C TYR A 598 27.69 3.16 21.86
N ASP A 599 27.74 4.48 21.62
CA ASP A 599 28.10 5.45 22.66
C ASP A 599 26.85 5.93 23.40
N ARG A 600 25.71 5.93 22.69
CA ARG A 600 24.38 6.28 23.20
C ARG A 600 23.33 5.32 22.62
N LEU A 601 22.44 4.84 23.48
CA LEU A 601 21.34 3.95 23.11
C LEU A 601 20.00 4.60 23.43
N VAL A 602 19.05 4.54 22.49
CA VAL A 602 17.71 5.09 22.65
C VAL A 602 16.67 4.00 22.47
N LEU A 603 15.91 3.72 23.53
CA LEU A 603 14.79 2.78 23.52
C LEU A 603 13.52 3.50 23.06
N ALA A 604 13.05 3.16 21.87
CA ALA A 604 11.85 3.69 21.23
C ALA A 604 10.89 2.55 20.81
N THR A 605 10.88 1.44 21.57
CA THR A 605 10.13 0.20 21.29
C THR A 605 8.60 0.40 21.35
N GLY A 606 8.15 1.49 21.97
CA GLY A 606 6.75 1.87 22.06
C GLY A 606 5.95 0.94 22.96
N ALA A 607 4.80 0.49 22.47
CA ALA A 607 3.84 -0.32 23.24
C ALA A 607 3.15 -1.37 22.38
N ARG A 608 2.85 -2.52 23.00
CA ARG A 608 2.12 -3.67 22.43
C ARG A 608 0.63 -3.55 22.71
N ALA A 609 -0.20 -4.15 21.87
CA ALA A 609 -1.63 -4.23 22.13
C ALA A 609 -1.95 -5.28 23.19
N ALA A 610 -2.74 -4.87 24.19
CA ALA A 610 -3.28 -5.75 25.21
C ALA A 610 -4.33 -6.69 24.61
N ALA A 611 -4.37 -7.94 25.07
CA ALA A 611 -5.42 -8.89 24.75
C ALA A 611 -6.29 -9.16 25.97
N PRO A 612 -7.59 -9.45 25.78
CA PRO A 612 -8.53 -9.70 26.87
C PRO A 612 -8.22 -10.98 27.66
N SER A 613 -7.51 -11.94 27.08
CA SER A 613 -7.03 -13.14 27.76
C SER A 613 -5.75 -13.69 27.11
N PRO A 614 -4.97 -14.54 27.81
CA PRO A 614 -3.76 -15.15 27.24
C PRO A 614 -4.03 -15.99 25.98
N HIS A 615 -5.09 -16.80 26.00
CA HIS A 615 -5.46 -17.68 24.88
C HIS A 615 -6.15 -16.96 23.71
N TYR A 616 -6.49 -15.68 23.87
CA TYR A 616 -7.16 -14.91 22.81
C TYR A 616 -6.33 -14.89 21.52
N LYS A 617 -5.02 -14.64 21.63
CA LYS A 617 -4.11 -14.53 20.47
C LYS A 617 -3.80 -15.88 19.82
N GLU A 618 -4.18 -17.00 20.43
CA GLU A 618 -4.01 -18.34 19.87
C GLU A 618 -5.12 -18.66 18.83
N CYS A 619 -6.23 -17.93 18.87
CA CYS A 619 -7.36 -18.15 17.98
C CYS A 619 -7.14 -17.51 16.60
N SER A 620 -7.37 -18.29 15.53
CA SER A 620 -7.10 -17.83 14.14
C SER A 620 -8.00 -16.68 13.64
N ASN A 621 -9.09 -16.39 14.34
CA ASN A 621 -10.02 -15.31 14.02
C ASN A 621 -10.06 -14.19 15.07
N ALA A 622 -9.06 -14.15 15.96
CA ALA A 622 -8.91 -13.17 17.01
C ALA A 622 -7.70 -12.27 16.72
N PHE A 623 -7.91 -10.96 16.73
CA PHE A 623 -6.92 -9.98 16.30
C PHE A 623 -6.80 -8.85 17.30
N VAL A 624 -5.67 -8.16 17.25
CA VAL A 624 -5.45 -6.86 17.89
C VAL A 624 -5.11 -5.86 16.79
N LEU A 625 -5.20 -4.56 17.05
CA LEU A 625 -4.83 -3.53 16.06
C LEU A 625 -3.76 -2.60 16.63
N ARG A 626 -2.54 -2.62 16.04
CA ARG A 626 -1.42 -1.76 16.47
C ARG A 626 -0.34 -1.54 15.43
N SER A 627 -0.11 -2.54 14.57
CA SER A 627 0.86 -2.49 13.47
C SER A 627 0.16 -2.59 12.11
N ALA A 628 0.88 -2.28 11.04
CA ALA A 628 0.39 -2.49 9.67
C ALA A 628 0.10 -3.97 9.41
N ALA A 629 0.93 -4.87 9.93
CA ALA A 629 0.74 -6.31 9.82
C ALA A 629 -0.59 -6.75 10.45
N HIS A 630 -0.94 -6.24 11.64
CA HIS A 630 -2.22 -6.52 12.27
C HIS A 630 -3.41 -6.10 11.39
N ALA A 631 -3.39 -4.89 10.86
CA ALA A 631 -4.47 -4.39 10.00
C ALA A 631 -4.61 -5.23 8.71
N GLN A 632 -3.48 -5.62 8.10
CA GLN A 632 -3.45 -6.49 6.93
C GLN A 632 -3.98 -7.90 7.25
N SER A 633 -3.64 -8.46 8.41
CA SER A 633 -4.13 -9.76 8.86
C SER A 633 -5.64 -9.76 9.09
N ILE A 634 -6.19 -8.71 9.70
CA ILE A 634 -7.64 -8.55 9.87
C ILE A 634 -8.34 -8.56 8.50
N ARG A 635 -7.86 -7.72 7.56
CA ARG A 635 -8.41 -7.65 6.21
C ARG A 635 -8.33 -8.99 5.49
N ALA A 636 -7.19 -9.67 5.56
CA ALA A 636 -7.00 -10.97 4.93
C ALA A 636 -7.96 -12.01 5.50
N ALA A 637 -8.10 -12.09 6.83
CA ALA A 637 -8.99 -13.02 7.50
C ALA A 637 -10.46 -12.81 7.12
N VAL A 638 -10.92 -11.56 7.09
CA VAL A 638 -12.26 -11.19 6.61
C VAL A 638 -12.50 -11.72 5.20
N GLN A 639 -11.55 -11.50 4.28
CA GLN A 639 -11.69 -11.86 2.87
C GLN A 639 -11.60 -13.38 2.62
N GLU A 640 -10.68 -14.05 3.30
CA GLU A 640 -10.46 -15.49 3.17
C GLU A 640 -11.65 -16.29 3.69
N ALA A 641 -12.17 -15.89 4.86
CA ALA A 641 -13.33 -16.54 5.47
C ALA A 641 -14.67 -16.04 4.91
N ARG A 642 -14.67 -14.99 4.08
CA ARG A 642 -15.88 -14.28 3.61
C ARG A 642 -16.78 -13.87 4.77
N SER A 643 -16.16 -13.36 5.82
CA SER A 643 -16.83 -13.07 7.07
C SER A 643 -17.87 -11.97 6.91
N ARG A 644 -18.98 -12.10 7.63
CA ARG A 644 -20.09 -11.13 7.66
C ARG A 644 -20.22 -10.43 9.01
N ARG A 645 -19.77 -11.05 10.10
CA ARG A 645 -19.98 -10.55 11.46
C ARG A 645 -18.65 -10.34 12.19
N ALA A 646 -18.49 -9.17 12.80
CA ALA A 646 -17.34 -8.88 13.64
C ALA A 646 -17.73 -8.35 15.02
N VAL A 647 -16.92 -8.70 16.01
CA VAL A 647 -17.02 -8.20 17.38
C VAL A 647 -15.76 -7.41 17.71
N VAL A 648 -15.93 -6.14 18.09
CA VAL A 648 -14.83 -5.30 18.55
C VAL A 648 -14.91 -5.18 20.06
N VAL A 649 -13.85 -5.55 20.76
CA VAL A 649 -13.78 -5.53 22.23
C VAL A 649 -13.01 -4.29 22.69
N GLY A 650 -13.71 -3.33 23.27
CA GLY A 650 -13.18 -2.12 23.89
C GLY A 650 -13.59 -0.83 23.18
N GLY A 651 -14.67 -0.18 23.64
CA GLY A 651 -15.17 1.12 23.14
C GLY A 651 -14.35 2.38 23.48
N GLY A 652 -13.01 2.32 23.47
CA GLY A 652 -12.16 3.52 23.46
C GLY A 652 -11.96 4.05 22.03
N VAL A 653 -11.17 5.11 21.86
CA VAL A 653 -10.90 5.75 20.55
C VAL A 653 -10.57 4.74 19.45
N LEU A 654 -9.58 3.87 19.69
CA LEU A 654 -9.15 2.88 18.71
C LEU A 654 -10.23 1.83 18.41
N GLY A 655 -11.04 1.46 19.41
CA GLY A 655 -12.11 0.49 19.20
C GLY A 655 -13.27 1.05 18.39
N VAL A 656 -13.60 2.33 18.58
CA VAL A 656 -14.56 3.03 17.73
C VAL A 656 -14.03 3.10 16.29
N GLU A 657 -12.79 3.55 16.08
CA GLU A 657 -12.16 3.60 14.76
C GLU A 657 -12.06 2.21 14.11
N ALA A 658 -11.79 1.15 14.89
CA ALA A 658 -11.73 -0.22 14.39
C ALA A 658 -13.12 -0.77 14.02
N ALA A 659 -14.16 -0.43 14.78
CA ALA A 659 -15.52 -0.82 14.49
C ALA A 659 -16.01 -0.21 13.17
N GLU A 660 -15.76 1.08 12.96
CA GLU A 660 -16.05 1.74 11.68
C GLU A 660 -15.24 1.17 10.52
N ALA A 661 -13.95 0.90 10.72
CA ALA A 661 -13.11 0.30 9.69
C ALA A 661 -13.62 -1.09 9.24
N LEU A 662 -14.14 -1.90 10.16
CA LEU A 662 -14.78 -3.18 9.84
C LEU A 662 -16.17 -3.00 9.21
N HIS A 663 -16.92 -1.99 9.65
CA HIS A 663 -18.20 -1.64 9.04
C HIS A 663 -18.04 -1.18 7.58
N HIS A 664 -17.02 -0.36 7.28
CA HIS A 664 -16.64 0.02 5.92
C HIS A 664 -16.18 -1.17 5.05
N LEU A 665 -15.71 -2.26 5.65
CA LEU A 665 -15.47 -3.52 4.94
C LEU A 665 -16.75 -4.30 4.61
N GLY A 666 -17.91 -3.83 5.06
CA GLY A 666 -19.23 -4.43 4.84
C GLY A 666 -19.64 -5.46 5.89
N LEU A 667 -19.04 -5.44 7.09
CA LEU A 667 -19.41 -6.35 8.17
C LEU A 667 -20.52 -5.75 9.06
N GLU A 668 -21.36 -6.64 9.59
CA GLU A 668 -22.19 -6.38 10.76
C GLU A 668 -21.27 -6.34 11.99
N VAL A 669 -21.17 -5.18 12.63
CA VAL A 669 -20.22 -4.95 13.72
C VAL A 669 -20.95 -4.78 15.03
N THR A 670 -20.52 -5.52 16.05
CA THR A 670 -20.90 -5.26 17.45
C THR A 670 -19.68 -4.73 18.22
N LEU A 671 -19.77 -3.48 18.68
CA LEU A 671 -18.79 -2.83 19.54
C LEU A 671 -19.17 -3.06 21.01
N VAL A 672 -18.32 -3.79 21.72
CA VAL A 672 -18.55 -4.18 23.11
C VAL A 672 -17.63 -3.38 24.02
N HIS A 673 -18.19 -2.73 25.04
CA HIS A 673 -17.45 -1.95 26.02
C HIS A 673 -17.88 -2.31 27.44
N ARG A 674 -16.89 -2.51 28.32
CA ARG A 674 -17.11 -2.94 29.71
C ARG A 674 -17.68 -1.85 30.61
N GLY A 675 -17.39 -0.58 30.30
CA GLY A 675 -17.81 0.58 31.08
C GLY A 675 -19.22 1.03 30.68
N PRO A 676 -19.79 1.98 31.42
CA PRO A 676 -21.14 2.48 31.15
C PRO A 676 -21.24 3.32 29.87
N ARG A 677 -20.11 3.80 29.35
CA ARG A 677 -20.06 4.79 28.26
C ARG A 677 -18.87 4.56 27.34
N LEU A 678 -19.03 4.86 26.05
CA LEU A 678 -17.90 4.89 25.11
C LEU A 678 -16.94 6.02 25.47
N MET A 679 -15.63 5.80 25.22
CA MET A 679 -14.58 6.78 25.46
C MET A 679 -14.67 7.44 26.85
N ASP A 680 -14.92 6.63 27.88
CA ASP A 680 -15.14 6.99 29.28
C ASP A 680 -14.08 7.93 29.89
N ARG A 681 -12.84 7.88 29.38
CA ARG A 681 -11.75 8.78 29.79
C ARG A 681 -11.76 10.16 29.10
N GLN A 682 -12.40 10.26 27.94
CA GLN A 682 -12.35 11.44 27.08
C GLN A 682 -13.68 12.19 27.02
N LEU A 683 -14.80 11.52 27.27
CA LEU A 683 -16.15 12.06 27.12
C LEU A 683 -16.92 12.05 28.43
N ASP A 684 -17.74 13.07 28.61
CA ASP A 684 -18.80 13.05 29.61
C ASP A 684 -20.00 12.21 29.15
N ALA A 685 -21.01 12.11 30.00
CA ALA A 685 -22.19 11.28 29.74
C ALA A 685 -22.89 11.64 28.43
N GLU A 686 -23.08 12.93 28.19
CA GLU A 686 -23.81 13.44 27.05
C GLU A 686 -23.03 13.28 25.74
N GLY A 687 -21.73 13.63 25.74
CA GLY A 687 -20.88 13.42 24.58
C GLY A 687 -20.77 11.95 24.17
N ALA A 688 -20.67 11.05 25.17
CA ALA A 688 -20.63 9.61 24.91
C ALA A 688 -21.96 9.06 24.37
N GLN A 689 -23.10 9.57 24.85
CA GLN A 689 -24.41 9.17 24.33
C GLN A 689 -24.59 9.58 22.87
N ARG A 690 -24.18 10.80 22.50
CA ARG A 690 -24.22 11.27 21.10
C ARG A 690 -23.35 10.42 20.18
N LEU A 691 -22.15 10.05 20.63
CA LEU A 691 -21.28 9.13 19.90
C LEU A 691 -21.94 7.76 19.73
N ALA A 692 -22.54 7.19 20.79
CA ALA A 692 -23.22 5.91 20.70
C ALA A 692 -24.38 5.95 19.69
N SER A 693 -25.25 6.95 19.78
CA SER A 693 -26.36 7.14 18.84
C SER A 693 -25.89 7.35 17.40
N PHE A 694 -24.79 8.07 17.19
CA PHE A 694 -24.18 8.22 15.87
C PHE A 694 -23.74 6.86 15.29
N LEU A 695 -23.03 6.04 16.06
CA LEU A 695 -22.57 4.71 15.61
C LEU A 695 -23.74 3.76 15.34
N GLU A 696 -24.77 3.77 16.20
CA GLU A 696 -25.99 2.97 16.04
C GLU A 696 -26.76 3.36 14.77
N ASN A 697 -26.92 4.66 14.52
CA ASN A 697 -27.56 5.17 13.30
C ASN A 697 -26.77 4.83 12.03
N SER A 698 -25.45 4.71 12.15
CA SER A 698 -24.55 4.23 11.09
C SER A 698 -24.58 2.70 10.91
N GLY A 699 -25.28 1.96 11.77
CA GLY A 699 -25.46 0.50 11.66
C GLY A 699 -24.44 -0.34 12.44
N ILE A 700 -23.73 0.26 13.39
CA ILE A 700 -22.84 -0.44 14.33
C ILE A 700 -23.61 -0.68 15.63
N ASN A 701 -23.73 -1.93 16.06
CA ASN A 701 -24.38 -2.27 17.32
C ASN A 701 -23.45 -1.94 18.50
N VAL A 702 -23.88 -1.07 19.41
CA VAL A 702 -23.07 -0.65 20.57
C VAL A 702 -23.61 -1.32 21.84
N LEU A 703 -22.74 -2.03 22.55
CA LEU A 703 -23.07 -2.66 23.84
C LEU A 703 -22.14 -2.13 24.92
N THR A 704 -22.64 -1.24 25.77
CA THR A 704 -21.99 -0.80 27.00
C THR A 704 -22.34 -1.73 28.17
N GLU A 705 -21.64 -1.57 29.29
CA GLU A 705 -21.77 -2.40 30.50
C GLU A 705 -21.64 -3.90 30.21
N ALA A 706 -20.94 -4.23 29.13
CA ALA A 706 -20.82 -5.56 28.60
C ALA A 706 -19.45 -6.13 28.96
N ARG A 707 -19.38 -6.79 30.11
CA ARG A 707 -18.15 -7.39 30.65
C ARG A 707 -17.97 -8.81 30.10
N LEU A 708 -16.78 -9.09 29.56
CA LEU A 708 -16.39 -10.41 29.09
C LEU A 708 -16.26 -11.37 30.27
N ALA A 709 -17.00 -12.48 30.25
CA ALA A 709 -16.76 -13.62 31.12
C ALA A 709 -15.71 -14.56 30.51
N HIS A 710 -15.96 -15.07 29.30
CA HIS A 710 -15.02 -15.92 28.56
C HIS A 710 -15.36 -15.97 27.06
N PHE A 711 -14.45 -16.54 26.26
CA PHE A 711 -14.69 -16.84 24.86
C PHE A 711 -15.02 -18.32 24.68
N GLU A 712 -16.05 -18.62 23.87
CA GLU A 712 -16.33 -19.98 23.42
C GLU A 712 -15.39 -20.34 22.27
N ILE A 713 -14.42 -21.23 22.53
CA ILE A 713 -13.39 -21.60 21.56
C ILE A 713 -13.62 -23.04 21.09
N GLU A 714 -13.73 -23.22 19.78
CA GLU A 714 -13.88 -24.53 19.14
C GLU A 714 -12.95 -24.62 17.93
N GLY A 715 -12.09 -25.65 17.89
CA GLY A 715 -11.16 -25.87 16.78
C GLY A 715 -10.16 -24.72 16.56
N GLY A 716 -9.71 -24.05 17.64
CA GLY A 716 -8.79 -22.92 17.54
C GLY A 716 -9.42 -21.63 16.98
N ARG A 717 -10.76 -21.51 17.09
CA ARG A 717 -11.53 -20.33 16.68
C ARG A 717 -12.52 -19.93 17.74
N ILE A 718 -12.70 -18.63 17.93
CA ILE A 718 -13.76 -18.07 18.76
C ILE A 718 -15.08 -18.17 18.00
N LYS A 719 -16.10 -18.77 18.61
CA LYS A 719 -17.48 -18.84 18.10
C LYS A 719 -18.34 -17.72 18.64
N ALA A 720 -18.18 -17.44 19.93
CA ALA A 720 -18.91 -16.39 20.62
C ALA A 720 -18.12 -15.84 21.81
N MET A 721 -18.50 -14.64 22.22
CA MET A 721 -18.13 -14.00 23.45
C MET A 721 -19.28 -14.15 24.44
N GLN A 722 -19.01 -14.74 25.60
CA GLN A 722 -19.94 -14.83 26.72
C GLN A 722 -19.71 -13.67 27.68
N LEU A 723 -20.79 -12.97 28.00
CA LEU A 723 -20.78 -11.87 28.97
C LEU A 723 -21.07 -12.37 30.39
N GLU A 724 -20.68 -11.58 31.39
CA GLU A 724 -20.98 -11.86 32.80
C GLU A 724 -22.50 -11.89 33.09
N ASP A 725 -23.30 -11.17 32.31
CA ASP A 725 -24.76 -11.14 32.40
C ASP A 725 -25.45 -12.26 31.58
N SER A 726 -24.70 -13.28 31.18
CA SER A 726 -25.16 -14.43 30.40
C SER A 726 -25.58 -14.14 28.95
N ARG A 727 -25.45 -12.90 28.45
CA ARG A 727 -25.64 -12.63 27.02
C ARG A 727 -24.52 -13.30 26.20
N ARG A 728 -24.92 -13.84 25.05
CA ARG A 728 -24.04 -14.48 24.07
C ARG A 728 -23.92 -13.66 22.80
N ILE A 729 -22.70 -13.26 22.45
CA ILE A 729 -22.41 -12.46 21.25
C ILE A 729 -21.64 -13.32 20.25
N GLU A 730 -22.29 -13.69 19.16
CA GLU A 730 -21.64 -14.42 18.07
C GLU A 730 -20.78 -13.51 17.21
N GLY A 731 -19.67 -14.06 16.69
CA GLY A 731 -18.78 -13.33 15.80
C GLY A 731 -17.95 -14.28 14.94
N GLU A 732 -17.55 -13.81 13.76
CA GLU A 732 -16.65 -14.54 12.88
C GLU A 732 -15.24 -13.96 12.92
N ILE A 733 -15.13 -12.66 13.19
CA ILE A 733 -13.90 -11.90 13.40
C ILE A 733 -13.98 -11.20 14.75
N PHE A 734 -12.96 -11.33 15.59
CA PHE A 734 -12.87 -10.63 16.86
C PHE A 734 -11.67 -9.70 16.84
N VAL A 735 -11.86 -8.43 17.19
CA VAL A 735 -10.76 -7.44 17.27
C VAL A 735 -10.72 -6.82 18.66
N ALA A 736 -9.65 -7.06 19.40
CA ALA A 736 -9.43 -6.48 20.73
C ALA A 736 -8.71 -5.13 20.64
N CYS A 737 -9.35 -4.11 21.21
CA CYS A 737 -8.86 -2.76 21.42
C CYS A 737 -8.85 -2.44 22.93
N ALA A 738 -8.28 -3.35 23.74
CA ALA A 738 -8.34 -3.31 25.20
C ALA A 738 -7.29 -2.39 25.86
N GLY A 739 -6.60 -1.56 25.06
CA GLY A 739 -5.50 -0.71 25.51
C GLY A 739 -4.13 -1.18 25.03
N VAL A 740 -3.09 -0.51 25.52
CA VAL A 740 -1.70 -0.78 25.15
C VAL A 740 -0.85 -0.94 26.41
N GLU A 741 0.20 -1.75 26.28
CA GLU A 741 1.19 -2.03 27.32
C GLU A 741 2.58 -1.65 26.79
N PRO A 742 3.33 -0.78 27.49
CA PRO A 742 4.70 -0.42 27.12
C PRO A 742 5.60 -1.64 26.92
N ASP A 743 6.40 -1.63 25.85
CA ASP A 743 7.30 -2.75 25.54
C ASP A 743 8.64 -2.61 26.28
N ILE A 744 8.60 -2.95 27.57
CA ILE A 744 9.71 -2.84 28.51
C ILE A 744 10.58 -4.11 28.60
N SER A 745 10.31 -5.12 27.77
CA SER A 745 10.97 -6.43 27.85
C SER A 745 12.49 -6.31 27.78
N LEU A 746 13.01 -5.65 26.75
CA LEU A 746 14.43 -5.46 26.54
C LEU A 746 15.11 -4.64 27.66
N ALA A 747 14.45 -3.60 28.16
CA ALA A 747 14.98 -2.77 29.25
C ALA A 747 15.06 -3.54 30.57
N ARG A 748 14.02 -4.33 30.87
CA ARG A 748 13.97 -5.18 32.06
C ARG A 748 15.06 -6.23 32.03
N GLU A 749 15.24 -6.91 30.90
CA GLU A 749 16.29 -7.92 30.71
C GLU A 749 17.70 -7.31 30.79
N ALA A 750 17.86 -6.04 30.38
CA ALA A 750 19.08 -5.27 30.54
C ALA A 750 19.34 -4.76 31.97
N GLY A 751 18.42 -5.02 32.92
CA GLY A 751 18.55 -4.57 34.31
C GLY A 751 18.34 -3.06 34.51
N LEU A 752 17.63 -2.38 33.61
CA LEU A 752 17.24 -0.98 33.79
C LEU A 752 16.04 -0.85 34.72
N ALA A 753 15.90 0.31 35.36
CA ALA A 753 14.75 0.59 36.21
C ALA A 753 13.44 0.65 35.38
N VAL A 754 12.48 -0.23 35.69
CA VAL A 754 11.18 -0.28 35.00
C VAL A 754 10.01 -0.23 36.00
N GLY A 755 8.88 0.32 35.56
CA GLY A 755 7.60 0.35 36.25
C GLY A 755 6.48 -0.07 35.31
N ARG A 756 5.56 0.86 35.02
CA ARG A 756 4.62 0.73 33.89
C ARG A 756 5.36 0.87 32.56
N GLY A 757 6.37 1.74 32.49
CA GLY A 757 7.30 1.94 31.39
C GLY A 757 8.76 1.84 31.86
N VAL A 758 9.71 2.23 31.00
CA VAL A 758 11.12 2.44 31.39
C VAL A 758 11.22 3.75 32.15
N LYS A 759 11.69 3.71 33.39
CA LYS A 759 11.78 4.91 34.22
C LYS A 759 12.86 5.83 33.65
N VAL A 760 12.49 7.08 33.44
CA VAL A 760 13.38 8.12 32.94
C VAL A 760 13.26 9.39 33.75
N ASP A 761 14.30 10.23 33.71
CA ASP A 761 14.26 11.59 34.24
C ASP A 761 13.55 12.55 33.27
N ALA A 762 13.53 13.85 33.60
CA ALA A 762 12.92 14.88 32.74
C ALA A 762 13.64 15.10 31.39
N ARG A 763 14.87 14.58 31.25
CA ARG A 763 15.68 14.61 30.02
C ARG A 763 15.55 13.31 29.21
N MET A 764 14.65 12.41 29.61
CA MET A 764 14.43 11.08 29.03
C MET A 764 15.61 10.11 29.23
N ALA A 765 16.53 10.39 30.15
CA ALA A 765 17.65 9.52 30.49
C ALA A 765 17.23 8.46 31.51
N THR A 766 17.77 7.25 31.38
CA THR A 766 17.55 6.16 32.35
C THR A 766 18.52 6.26 33.54
N ASP A 767 18.54 5.26 34.41
CA ASP A 767 19.57 5.10 35.45
C ASP A 767 20.96 4.77 34.87
N ASP A 768 21.03 4.39 33.58
CA ASP A 768 22.27 4.37 32.81
C ASP A 768 22.44 5.67 32.01
N PRO A 769 23.53 6.45 32.22
CA PRO A 769 23.75 7.70 31.50
C PRO A 769 23.99 7.54 29.99
N ALA A 770 24.27 6.32 29.51
CA ALA A 770 24.40 6.04 28.08
C ALA A 770 23.07 5.63 27.43
N ILE A 771 21.99 5.42 28.20
CA ILE A 771 20.73 4.86 27.71
C ILE A 771 19.55 5.81 28.00
N PHE A 772 18.73 6.02 26.99
CA PHE A 772 17.54 6.88 27.00
C PHE A 772 16.31 6.06 26.62
N ALA A 773 15.12 6.51 27.02
CA ALA A 773 13.86 5.93 26.56
C ALA A 773 12.84 7.00 26.17
N VAL A 774 12.18 6.83 25.02
CA VAL A 774 11.30 7.85 24.42
C VAL A 774 9.98 7.28 23.89
N GLY A 775 8.95 8.12 23.83
CA GLY A 775 7.62 7.70 23.37
C GLY A 775 6.89 6.79 24.35
N ASP A 776 6.03 5.91 23.83
CA ASP A 776 5.12 5.09 24.63
C ASP A 776 5.81 4.08 25.57
N VAL A 777 7.12 3.85 25.41
CA VAL A 777 7.87 2.97 26.32
C VAL A 777 8.33 3.69 27.59
N ALA A 778 8.43 5.02 27.56
CA ALA A 778 9.00 5.82 28.63
C ALA A 778 7.98 6.13 29.75
N GLU A 779 8.47 6.14 30.99
CA GLU A 779 7.76 6.56 32.20
C GLU A 779 8.52 7.71 32.88
N PRO A 780 8.27 8.97 32.47
CA PRO A 780 8.84 10.14 33.12
C PRO A 780 8.23 10.40 34.52
N PRO A 781 8.85 11.24 35.38
CA PRO A 781 8.45 11.38 36.78
C PRO A 781 7.06 11.99 36.98
N THR A 782 6.63 12.82 36.04
CA THR A 782 5.38 13.60 36.11
C THR A 782 4.20 12.92 35.42
N ARG A 783 4.43 11.85 34.64
CA ARG A 783 3.38 11.23 33.82
C ARG A 783 3.72 9.79 33.48
N GLY A 784 2.74 8.90 33.55
CA GLY A 784 2.86 7.55 32.99
C GLY A 784 2.87 7.54 31.46
N PRO A 785 3.08 6.36 30.84
CA PRO A 785 3.01 6.15 29.40
C PRO A 785 1.70 6.68 28.80
N ALA A 786 1.79 7.60 27.82
CA ALA A 786 0.63 8.37 27.35
C ALA A 786 -0.09 7.78 26.12
N GLY A 787 0.61 7.06 25.23
CA GLY A 787 -0.01 6.50 24.02
C GLY A 787 -0.34 7.55 22.94
N LEU A 788 0.29 8.73 23.00
CA LEU A 788 -0.03 9.89 22.17
C LEU A 788 1.14 10.30 21.29
N TRP A 789 0.87 10.48 20.00
CA TRP A 789 1.87 10.87 19.00
C TRP A 789 2.61 12.17 19.33
N PRO A 790 1.95 13.26 19.76
CA PRO A 790 2.66 14.52 20.03
C PRO A 790 3.60 14.43 21.24
N VAL A 791 3.18 13.69 22.28
CA VAL A 791 4.02 13.39 23.45
C VAL A 791 5.28 12.62 23.02
N ALA A 792 5.12 11.64 22.12
CA ALA A 792 6.24 10.87 21.60
C ALA A 792 7.24 11.71 20.78
N VAL A 793 6.76 12.69 20.01
CA VAL A 793 7.61 13.69 19.33
C VAL A 793 8.36 14.54 20.36
N GLN A 794 7.67 15.03 21.39
CA GLN A 794 8.27 15.85 22.44
C GLN A 794 9.39 15.11 23.18
N HIS A 795 9.12 13.86 23.62
CA HIS A 795 10.14 13.00 24.24
C HIS A 795 11.37 12.83 23.32
N GLY A 796 11.15 12.65 22.02
CA GLY A 796 12.23 12.51 21.05
C GLY A 796 13.11 13.77 20.95
N ARG A 797 12.51 14.96 20.93
CA ARG A 797 13.26 16.24 20.89
C ARG A 797 14.11 16.43 22.16
N ILE A 798 13.51 16.22 23.33
CA ILE A 798 14.19 16.33 24.63
C ILE A 798 15.38 15.37 24.70
N ALA A 799 15.16 14.11 24.32
CA ALA A 799 16.21 13.10 24.35
C ALA A 799 17.34 13.42 23.38
N ALA A 800 17.06 13.96 22.19
CA ALA A 800 18.10 14.30 21.22
C ALA A 800 19.07 15.37 21.76
N GLU A 801 18.55 16.38 22.46
CA GLU A 801 19.40 17.38 23.13
C GLU A 801 20.24 16.76 24.26
N ALA A 802 19.63 15.88 25.05
CA ALA A 802 20.30 15.20 26.16
C ALA A 802 21.37 14.20 25.69
N VAL A 803 21.13 13.49 24.59
CA VAL A 803 22.09 12.57 23.97
C VAL A 803 23.39 13.29 23.62
N LEU A 804 23.33 14.54 23.15
CA LEU A 804 24.47 15.34 22.70
C LEU A 804 25.20 16.11 23.82
N ASP A 805 24.72 16.05 25.05
CA ASP A 805 25.33 16.76 26.18
C ASP A 805 26.34 15.87 26.92
N ALA A 806 27.64 16.17 26.76
CA ALA A 806 28.73 15.42 27.38
C ALA A 806 28.82 15.60 28.90
N THR A 807 28.18 16.63 29.46
CA THR A 807 28.30 17.02 30.88
C THR A 807 27.16 16.49 31.76
N ALA A 808 26.24 15.72 31.18
CA ALA A 808 25.09 15.17 31.88
C ALA A 808 25.49 14.03 32.84
N ALA A 809 26.05 14.40 34.01
CA ALA A 809 25.81 13.62 35.21
C ALA A 809 24.27 13.51 35.43
N PRO A 810 23.76 12.49 36.13
CA PRO A 810 22.37 12.45 36.59
C PRO A 810 22.16 13.57 37.63
N ALA A 811 22.13 14.82 37.16
CA ALA A 811 21.72 15.96 37.94
C ALA A 811 20.20 15.91 37.97
N SER A 812 19.62 16.01 39.16
CA SER A 812 18.23 16.39 39.35
C SER A 812 17.92 17.57 38.45
N ALA A 813 17.26 17.31 37.31
CA ALA A 813 16.87 18.37 36.40
C ALA A 813 16.08 19.41 37.21
N PRO A 814 16.31 20.73 37.01
CA PRO A 814 15.56 21.74 37.72
C PRO A 814 14.07 21.48 37.47
N ALA A 815 13.26 21.52 38.53
CA ALA A 815 11.81 21.26 38.47
C ALA A 815 11.14 21.98 37.28
N ALA A 816 11.63 23.17 36.92
CA ALA A 816 11.21 23.95 35.76
C ALA A 816 11.22 23.21 34.41
N ALA A 817 12.22 22.37 34.12
CA ALA A 817 12.25 21.60 32.86
C ALA A 817 11.19 20.49 32.85
N ALA A 818 11.01 19.78 33.98
CA ALA A 818 9.93 18.81 34.15
C ALA A 818 8.54 19.46 34.08
N THR A 819 8.40 20.67 34.64
CA THR A 819 7.17 21.48 34.58
C THR A 819 6.87 21.96 33.17
N ALA A 820 7.88 22.39 32.40
CA ALA A 820 7.71 22.82 31.01
C ALA A 820 7.28 21.65 30.11
N VAL A 821 7.92 20.48 30.25
CA VAL A 821 7.56 19.26 29.52
C VAL A 821 6.13 18.83 29.85
N ALA A 822 5.75 18.85 31.13
CA ALA A 822 4.40 18.55 31.58
C ALA A 822 3.35 19.56 31.09
N ALA A 823 3.67 20.86 31.10
CA ALA A 823 2.76 21.94 30.67
C ALA A 823 2.49 21.93 29.17
N GLU A 824 3.49 21.59 28.35
CA GLU A 824 3.33 21.50 26.89
C GLU A 824 2.66 20.18 26.47
N SER A 825 2.96 19.06 27.16
CA SER A 825 2.24 17.78 27.04
C SER A 825 0.77 17.84 27.47
N ALA A 826 0.39 18.84 28.28
CA ALA A 826 -0.99 19.08 28.70
C ALA A 826 -1.84 19.71 27.59
N ARG A 827 -1.23 20.20 26.49
CA ARG A 827 -1.94 20.88 25.40
C ARG A 827 -2.40 19.97 24.26
N VAL A 828 -2.34 18.65 24.44
CA VAL A 828 -2.67 17.69 23.38
C VAL A 828 -4.18 17.52 23.26
N VAL A 829 -4.73 17.97 22.13
CA VAL A 829 -6.12 17.70 21.75
C VAL A 829 -6.20 16.30 21.12
N LEU A 830 -7.00 15.43 21.73
CA LEU A 830 -7.37 14.14 21.17
C LEU A 830 -8.49 14.34 20.15
N GLN A 831 -8.36 13.70 19.00
CA GLN A 831 -9.38 13.67 17.95
C GLN A 831 -9.76 12.23 17.62
N LEU A 832 -11.07 11.94 17.57
CA LEU A 832 -11.59 10.69 17.01
C LEU A 832 -11.59 10.78 15.48
N LYS A 833 -11.09 9.74 14.80
CA LYS A 833 -11.03 9.70 13.33
C LYS A 833 -12.20 8.91 12.76
N SER A 834 -13.38 9.45 12.95
CA SER A 834 -14.64 8.90 12.43
C SER A 834 -15.16 9.78 11.29
N GLU A 835 -15.71 9.15 10.25
CA GLU A 835 -16.34 9.86 9.13
C GLU A 835 -17.77 10.21 9.51
N GLY A 836 -18.15 11.50 9.48
CA GLY A 836 -19.52 11.94 9.79
C GLY A 836 -19.72 12.53 11.18
N ILE A 837 -18.69 12.52 12.04
CA ILE A 837 -18.68 13.20 13.35
C ILE A 837 -17.31 13.81 13.63
N ASP A 838 -17.27 15.04 14.15
CA ASP A 838 -16.05 15.67 14.68
C ASP A 838 -16.09 15.62 16.20
N LEU A 839 -15.13 14.91 16.79
CA LEU A 839 -15.04 14.75 18.23
C LEU A 839 -13.66 15.10 18.72
N ARG A 840 -13.62 16.05 19.66
CA ARG A 840 -12.40 16.56 20.30
C ARG A 840 -12.49 16.41 21.80
N SER A 841 -11.37 16.06 22.42
CA SER A 841 -11.23 16.00 23.87
C SER A 841 -9.89 16.57 24.28
N PHE A 842 -9.88 17.34 25.36
CA PHE A 842 -8.73 18.02 25.91
C PHE A 842 -8.84 18.09 27.43
N GLY A 843 -7.72 17.85 28.12
CA GLY A 843 -7.68 17.88 29.58
C GLY A 843 -8.52 16.78 30.25
N GLU A 844 -8.61 16.86 31.57
CA GLU A 844 -9.47 15.98 32.38
C GLU A 844 -10.75 16.74 32.72
N LEU A 845 -11.91 16.24 32.27
CA LEU A 845 -13.21 16.88 32.54
C LEU A 845 -13.64 16.78 34.01
N GLU A 846 -13.14 15.77 34.71
CA GLU A 846 -13.49 15.47 36.10
C GLU A 846 -12.24 14.96 36.86
N PRO A 847 -12.05 15.36 38.13
CA PRO A 847 -12.89 16.30 38.89
C PRO A 847 -12.73 17.74 38.40
N VAL A 848 -13.80 18.54 38.48
CA VAL A 848 -13.74 19.97 38.17
C VAL A 848 -13.03 20.69 39.31
N PRO A 849 -11.95 21.47 39.05
CA PRO A 849 -11.26 22.22 40.10
C PRO A 849 -12.15 23.25 40.78
N GLU A 850 -11.92 23.50 42.07
CA GLU A 850 -12.67 24.51 42.83
C GLU A 850 -12.44 25.91 42.24
N GLY A 851 -13.52 26.66 42.02
CA GLY A 851 -13.49 27.97 41.37
C GLY A 851 -13.44 27.96 39.83
N ALA A 852 -13.40 26.78 39.19
CA ALA A 852 -13.50 26.68 37.73
C ALA A 852 -14.95 26.87 37.25
N GLU A 853 -15.13 27.65 36.18
CA GLU A 853 -16.41 27.86 35.51
C GLU A 853 -16.66 26.74 34.49
N VAL A 854 -17.82 26.08 34.57
CA VAL A 854 -18.24 25.05 33.62
C VAL A 854 -19.27 25.63 32.67
N LEU A 855 -18.95 25.64 31.38
CA LEU A 855 -19.83 26.11 30.31
C LEU A 855 -20.20 24.94 29.41
N THR A 856 -21.48 24.78 29.13
CA THR A 856 -22.02 23.70 28.31
C THR A 856 -23.07 24.24 27.35
N ALA A 857 -23.10 23.72 26.13
CA ALA A 857 -24.22 23.97 25.24
C ALA A 857 -24.60 22.74 24.42
N ASP A 858 -25.91 22.56 24.34
CA ASP A 858 -26.59 21.73 23.36
C ASP A 858 -27.07 22.65 22.24
N ALA A 859 -26.31 22.72 21.15
CA ALA A 859 -26.60 23.60 20.03
C ALA A 859 -27.57 22.95 19.03
N SER A 860 -27.64 21.61 19.00
CA SER A 860 -28.56 20.81 18.18
C SER A 860 -28.56 19.34 18.59
N ALA A 861 -29.44 18.51 18.02
CA ALA A 861 -29.44 17.04 18.23
C ALA A 861 -28.09 16.34 17.95
N VAL A 862 -27.16 16.99 17.23
CA VAL A 862 -25.86 16.43 16.83
C VAL A 862 -24.68 17.18 17.45
N GLU A 863 -24.85 18.43 17.89
CA GLU A 863 -23.77 19.29 18.39
C GLU A 863 -23.85 19.53 19.90
N TRP A 864 -22.77 19.14 20.59
CA TRP A 864 -22.55 19.27 22.01
C TRP A 864 -21.14 19.74 22.31
N TRP A 865 -21.01 20.63 23.27
CA TRP A 865 -19.70 20.96 23.83
C TRP A 865 -19.77 21.31 25.31
N ARG A 866 -18.66 21.05 25.98
CA ARG A 866 -18.40 21.37 27.37
C ARG A 866 -17.00 21.95 27.52
N LEU A 867 -16.88 23.09 28.19
CA LEU A 867 -15.63 23.75 28.53
C LEU A 867 -15.53 23.92 30.04
N VAL A 868 -14.35 23.66 30.59
CA VAL A 868 -13.99 23.97 31.98
C VAL A 868 -12.93 25.05 31.94
N LEU A 869 -13.28 26.23 32.45
CA LEU A 869 -12.44 27.43 32.41
C LEU A 869 -11.98 27.80 33.82
N GLN A 870 -10.74 28.26 33.95
CA GLN A 870 -10.26 28.91 35.16
C GLN A 870 -9.59 30.22 34.76
N GLU A 871 -10.11 31.34 35.27
CA GLU A 871 -9.60 32.69 34.97
C GLU A 871 -9.44 32.93 33.46
N GLY A 872 -10.44 32.52 32.66
CA GLY A 872 -10.43 32.65 31.20
C GLY A 872 -9.63 31.58 30.44
N ARG A 873 -8.80 30.77 31.11
CA ARG A 873 -8.01 29.69 30.48
C ARG A 873 -8.77 28.37 30.45
N VAL A 874 -8.64 27.65 29.33
CA VAL A 874 -9.27 26.32 29.20
C VAL A 874 -8.45 25.26 29.92
N LEU A 875 -9.06 24.61 30.91
CA LEU A 875 -8.48 23.45 31.62
C LEU A 875 -8.88 22.13 30.97
N ALA A 876 -10.14 22.02 30.54
CA ALA A 876 -10.67 20.85 29.87
C ALA A 876 -11.74 21.25 28.85
N ALA A 877 -11.85 20.49 27.77
CA ALA A 877 -12.83 20.70 26.73
C ALA A 877 -13.26 19.38 26.09
N VAL A 878 -14.56 19.26 25.81
CA VAL A 878 -15.11 18.24 24.93
C VAL A 878 -16.00 18.89 23.90
N TYR A 879 -15.89 18.40 22.67
CA TYR A 879 -16.74 18.78 21.56
C TYR A 879 -17.16 17.52 20.82
N VAL A 880 -18.44 17.45 20.47
CA VAL A 880 -19.04 16.44 19.60
C VAL A 880 -19.94 17.19 18.62
N GLY A 881 -19.71 17.07 17.33
CA GLY A 881 -20.52 17.80 16.35
C GLY A 881 -20.34 17.33 14.92
N PRO A 882 -20.91 18.05 13.95
CA PRO A 882 -20.75 17.75 12.53
C PRO A 882 -19.28 17.78 12.08
N PRO A 883 -18.91 17.09 10.99
CA PRO A 883 -17.54 17.12 10.48
C PRO A 883 -17.01 18.55 10.25
N GLY A 884 -15.83 18.84 10.79
CA GLY A 884 -15.07 20.06 10.52
C GLY A 884 -15.38 21.26 11.42
N THR A 885 -16.38 21.17 12.30
CA THR A 885 -16.83 22.30 13.13
C THR A 885 -15.96 22.54 14.37
N ALA A 886 -15.15 21.56 14.81
CA ALA A 886 -14.36 21.66 16.04
C ALA A 886 -13.00 22.38 15.86
N GLN A 887 -12.71 22.91 14.68
CA GLN A 887 -11.38 23.42 14.33
C GLN A 887 -11.01 24.69 15.08
N ALA A 888 -11.94 25.64 15.21
CA ALA A 888 -11.69 26.87 15.97
C ALA A 888 -11.33 26.54 17.41
N LEU A 889 -12.08 25.62 18.03
CA LEU A 889 -11.80 25.11 19.37
C LEU A 889 -10.43 24.42 19.43
N THR A 890 -10.10 23.53 18.49
CA THR A 890 -8.80 22.86 18.45
C THR A 890 -7.64 23.87 18.42
N ARG A 891 -7.78 24.95 17.63
CA ARG A 891 -6.78 26.02 17.52
C ARG A 891 -6.57 26.73 18.86
N VAL A 892 -7.65 27.16 19.49
CA VAL A 892 -7.64 27.82 20.81
C VAL A 892 -6.97 26.93 21.85
N LEU A 893 -7.34 25.64 21.90
CA LEU A 893 -6.81 24.67 22.86
C LEU A 893 -5.30 24.44 22.67
N GLN A 894 -4.84 24.32 21.43
CA GLN A 894 -3.42 24.13 21.12
C GLN A 894 -2.60 25.41 21.37
N GLY A 895 -3.15 26.58 21.00
CA GLY A 895 -2.52 27.88 21.21
C GLY A 895 -2.47 28.30 22.69
N GLY A 896 -3.37 27.75 23.52
CA GLY A 896 -3.54 28.17 24.91
C GLY A 896 -4.07 29.58 25.02
N ALA A 897 -4.98 29.97 24.12
CA ALA A 897 -5.57 31.30 24.08
C ALA A 897 -6.45 31.56 25.31
N ASP A 898 -6.49 32.82 25.73
CA ASP A 898 -7.37 33.29 26.81
C ASP A 898 -8.78 33.51 26.24
N LEU A 899 -9.76 32.79 26.79
CA LEU A 899 -11.16 32.87 26.38
C LEU A 899 -11.97 33.90 27.16
N ALA A 900 -11.36 34.68 28.07
CA ALA A 900 -12.04 35.78 28.77
C ALA A 900 -12.87 36.69 27.83
N PRO A 901 -12.39 37.08 26.62
CA PRO A 901 -13.18 37.88 25.67
C PRO A 901 -14.41 37.15 25.10
N CYS A 902 -14.38 35.81 25.06
CA CYS A 902 -15.42 34.96 24.51
C CYS A 902 -16.46 34.49 25.56
N VAL A 903 -16.17 34.62 26.86
CA VAL A 903 -17.03 34.08 27.95
C VAL A 903 -18.48 34.55 27.84
N ALA A 904 -18.72 35.80 27.42
CA ALA A 904 -20.08 36.33 27.26
C ALA A 904 -20.89 35.56 26.20
N ALA A 905 -20.29 35.25 25.04
CA ALA A 905 -20.90 34.46 23.98
C ALA A 905 -21.07 32.98 24.41
N LEU A 906 -20.06 32.42 25.07
CA LEU A 906 -20.09 31.05 25.58
C LEU A 906 -21.21 30.86 26.63
N ARG A 907 -21.45 31.83 27.52
CA ARG A 907 -22.59 31.83 28.46
C ARG A 907 -23.94 31.89 27.77
N GLN A 908 -24.01 32.52 26.60
CA GLN A 908 -25.18 32.50 25.72
C GLN A 908 -25.28 31.22 24.89
N ARG A 909 -24.46 30.19 25.20
CA ARG A 909 -24.44 28.88 24.54
C ARG A 909 -24.01 28.93 23.07
N GLN A 910 -23.27 29.96 22.68
CA GLN A 910 -22.71 30.10 21.33
C GLN A 910 -21.21 29.80 21.36
N LEU A 911 -20.75 28.81 20.59
CA LEU A 911 -19.32 28.51 20.43
C LEU A 911 -18.65 29.48 19.46
N ASP A 912 -18.81 30.78 19.69
CA ASP A 912 -18.12 31.81 18.93
C ASP A 912 -16.76 32.13 19.57
N LEU A 913 -15.71 31.62 18.94
CA LEU A 913 -14.32 31.78 19.36
C LEU A 913 -13.57 32.80 18.49
N SER A 914 -14.27 33.59 17.67
CA SER A 914 -13.66 34.55 16.74
C SER A 914 -12.87 35.67 17.45
N ALA A 915 -13.27 36.01 18.68
CA ALA A 915 -12.58 37.00 19.51
C ALA A 915 -11.34 36.45 20.25
N ALA A 916 -11.05 35.14 20.15
CA ALA A 916 -9.98 34.47 20.89
C ALA A 916 -8.60 34.52 20.21
N GLY A 917 -8.47 35.09 19.01
CA GLY A 917 -7.21 35.21 18.26
C GLY A 917 -6.88 33.97 17.42
#